data_AF-A0A7C5PHG9-F1
#
_entry.id   AF-A0A7C5PHG9-F1
#
_cell.length_a   1.000
_cell.length_b   1.000
_cell.length_c   1.000
_cell.angle_alpha   90.00
_cell.angle_beta   90.00
_cell.angle_gamma   90.00
#
_symmetry.space_group_name_H-M   'P 1'
#
loop_
_entity.id
_entity.type
_entity.pdbx_description
1 polymer ?
#
loop_
_entity_poly.entity_id
_entity_poly.type
_entity_poly.pdbx_seq_one_letter_code
_entity_poly.pdbx_strand_id
1 'polypeptide(L)'
;FSVTATGNDLSYQWQKNSGNLANGGHFSGVTTSNLTVTAADTGDAGDYRVIVSNNGGSVTSQVATLTVSTPVLAVSPASRDLGGVPVGVTASNTFTVSNTGCGTLNVTVAVSGAFAVAPSGFSVAGGESRPVTVTFTPAAPGGFNAAVIFSSNGGASTNAVSGTGLAVTSIHDVTGSPTISYGTTNVLLTGVVSAAGPIYPAAGETVRVTINGVTSNATVTGSAGAFAVGFPTATIPAAATPYTITYAYAGNGELTAAENTATTMTVTPAALDITAHSTNKTYGTVYTAVGPGQTAFTATGLQNGETVGTVTITASGGTDAAAATGNYTLTPSAATGGTFQPNNYTITYHAGTLTVIAPALQITAATATPAPGAPNALTLRFVDTTGATVSSVTGDYELTFRGLATAADGTPPTVTDRLGAAVPLGTATPIHFTSGESTAGGVLVAYKAEGPVTLHASCGGAASTNTGGAGVTLTIANTAPVPGADLLNRGWGLRLKVKKTDLVANDTDANHDLLSLTSVTTNSANGAKVTLAGNYVYYEPINNENDSFQYTVSDGQGGVTNGTVAITVGDQPVLSPLATSVNGRQMTVVFRGIFGLHYTVVRSPTVNGTYEPLDGYINITTDPQGRITVVDTPPEGWTSGFYRLQWLGN
;
A
#
# COMPACT_ATOMS: atom_id res chain seq x y z
N PHE A 1 6.36 98.46 -70.70
CA PHE A 1 7.38 98.74 -71.73
C PHE A 1 7.85 100.18 -71.61
N SER A 2 9.11 100.47 -71.93
CA SER A 2 9.67 101.83 -71.95
C SER A 2 10.55 102.02 -73.17
N VAL A 3 10.65 103.26 -73.66
CA VAL A 3 11.56 103.66 -74.74
C VAL A 3 12.34 104.91 -74.35
N THR A 4 13.57 105.02 -74.85
CA THR A 4 14.39 106.22 -74.73
C THR A 4 14.60 106.80 -76.12
N ALA A 5 14.37 108.10 -76.30
CA ALA A 5 14.57 108.83 -77.56
C ALA A 5 15.19 110.21 -77.29
N THR A 6 15.98 110.72 -78.24
CA THR A 6 16.63 112.05 -78.16
C THR A 6 16.14 112.96 -79.30
N GLY A 7 16.02 114.27 -79.00
CA GLY A 7 15.50 115.28 -79.93
C GLY A 7 14.58 116.28 -79.22
N ASN A 8 14.24 117.37 -79.89
CA ASN A 8 13.30 118.37 -79.37
C ASN A 8 11.86 118.04 -79.79
N ASP A 9 10.90 118.39 -78.93
CA ASP A 9 9.45 118.31 -79.17
C ASP A 9 8.98 116.93 -79.63
N LEU A 10 9.38 115.88 -78.91
CA LEU A 10 9.07 114.49 -79.24
C LEU A 10 7.62 114.12 -78.89
N SER A 11 6.96 113.44 -79.82
CA SER A 11 5.65 112.82 -79.67
C SER A 11 5.77 111.29 -79.80
N TYR A 12 4.95 110.55 -79.06
CA TYR A 12 5.01 109.09 -79.01
C TYR A 12 3.66 108.49 -79.39
N GLN A 13 3.68 107.33 -80.05
CA GLN A 13 2.49 106.51 -80.30
C GLN A 13 2.87 105.03 -80.20
N TRP A 14 2.47 104.38 -79.11
CA TRP A 14 2.63 102.93 -78.96
C TRP A 14 1.69 102.19 -79.90
N GLN A 15 2.20 101.10 -80.47
CA GLN A 15 1.51 100.19 -81.36
C GLN A 15 1.60 98.76 -80.83
N LYS A 16 0.52 97.98 -81.00
CA LYS A 16 0.49 96.53 -80.80
C LYS A 16 0.19 95.85 -82.12
N ASN A 17 0.98 94.86 -82.52
CA ASN A 17 0.87 94.14 -83.79
C ASN A 17 0.70 95.10 -84.98
N SER A 18 1.42 96.23 -84.94
CA SER A 18 1.37 97.34 -85.92
C SER A 18 0.15 98.27 -85.88
N GLY A 19 -0.88 98.01 -85.08
CA GLY A 19 -2.00 98.93 -84.88
C GLY A 19 -1.73 99.92 -83.75
N ASN A 20 -2.12 101.18 -83.92
CA ASN A 20 -2.03 102.19 -82.85
C ASN A 20 -2.88 101.75 -81.64
N LEU A 21 -2.25 101.75 -80.47
CA LEU A 21 -2.99 101.60 -79.22
C LEU A 21 -3.71 102.91 -78.89
N ALA A 22 -4.69 102.80 -78.00
CA ALA A 22 -5.32 103.94 -77.34
C ALA A 22 -5.30 103.70 -75.83
N ASN A 23 -5.29 104.78 -75.03
CA ASN A 23 -5.44 104.64 -73.58
C ASN A 23 -6.85 104.12 -73.27
N GLY A 24 -6.94 103.13 -72.39
CA GLY A 24 -8.18 102.44 -72.02
C GLY A 24 -7.99 100.92 -71.91
N GLY A 25 -8.87 100.25 -71.16
CA GLY A 25 -8.72 98.82 -70.86
C GLY A 25 -7.43 98.54 -70.08
N HIS A 26 -6.60 97.63 -70.58
CA HIS A 26 -5.33 97.24 -69.96
C HIS A 26 -4.18 98.21 -70.24
N PHE A 27 -4.35 99.17 -71.17
CA PHE A 27 -3.27 100.04 -71.65
C PHE A 27 -3.36 101.47 -71.12
N SER A 28 -2.24 101.97 -70.60
CA SER A 28 -2.07 103.38 -70.22
C SER A 28 -0.67 103.90 -70.55
N GLY A 29 -0.56 105.21 -70.83
CA GLY A 29 0.71 105.85 -71.23
C GLY A 29 1.05 105.70 -72.72
N VAL A 30 0.07 105.35 -73.55
CA VAL A 30 0.24 105.02 -74.98
C VAL A 30 0.89 106.14 -75.83
N THR A 31 0.78 107.40 -75.40
CA THR A 31 1.40 108.55 -76.07
C THR A 31 2.57 109.14 -75.30
N THR A 32 3.19 108.33 -74.43
CA THR A 32 4.36 108.71 -73.61
C THR A 32 5.52 107.75 -73.87
N SER A 33 6.68 108.03 -73.28
CA SER A 33 7.84 107.13 -73.35
C SER A 33 7.61 105.78 -72.66
N ASN A 34 6.59 105.63 -71.80
CA ASN A 34 6.29 104.40 -71.07
C ASN A 34 4.87 103.90 -71.33
N LEU A 35 4.74 102.65 -71.80
CA LEU A 35 3.47 101.92 -71.87
C LEU A 35 3.33 100.99 -70.67
N THR A 36 2.28 101.19 -69.88
CA THR A 36 1.90 100.28 -68.79
C THR A 36 0.78 99.36 -69.26
N VAL A 37 0.97 98.05 -69.08
CA VAL A 37 -0.05 97.03 -69.28
C VAL A 37 -0.43 96.48 -67.90
N THR A 38 -1.65 96.72 -67.44
CA THR A 38 -2.13 96.29 -66.12
C THR A 38 -3.10 95.12 -66.28
N ALA A 39 -2.95 94.09 -65.43
CA ALA A 39 -3.75 92.86 -65.47
C ALA A 39 -3.75 92.17 -66.86
N ALA A 40 -2.56 92.04 -67.45
CA ALA A 40 -2.39 91.47 -68.78
C ALA A 40 -3.03 90.07 -68.90
N ASP A 41 -3.85 89.87 -69.92
CA ASP A 41 -4.46 88.59 -70.26
C ASP A 41 -3.91 88.04 -71.59
N THR A 42 -4.35 86.85 -71.98
CA THR A 42 -3.89 86.23 -73.24
C THR A 42 -4.24 87.06 -74.48
N GLY A 43 -5.27 87.91 -74.40
CA GLY A 43 -5.61 88.87 -75.43
C GLY A 43 -4.58 89.99 -75.57
N ASP A 44 -3.83 90.33 -74.53
CA ASP A 44 -2.76 91.34 -74.54
C ASP A 44 -1.43 90.84 -75.08
N ALA A 45 -1.23 89.53 -75.18
CA ALA A 45 -0.03 88.98 -75.79
C ALA A 45 0.16 89.50 -77.22
N GLY A 46 1.41 89.70 -77.63
CA GLY A 46 1.74 90.21 -78.96
C GLY A 46 2.92 91.18 -78.95
N ASP A 47 3.19 91.73 -80.12
CA ASP A 47 4.36 92.55 -80.41
C ASP A 47 4.07 94.03 -80.19
N TYR A 48 4.82 94.67 -79.29
CA TYR A 48 4.70 96.08 -78.96
C TYR A 48 5.88 96.86 -79.52
N ARG A 49 5.60 98.02 -80.11
CA ARG A 49 6.63 98.99 -80.52
C ARG A 49 6.08 100.40 -80.37
N VAL A 50 6.93 101.41 -80.48
CA VAL A 50 6.51 102.81 -80.42
C VAL A 50 7.10 103.59 -81.59
N ILE A 51 6.26 104.41 -82.21
CA ILE A 51 6.69 105.40 -83.19
C ILE A 51 6.94 106.70 -82.43
N VAL A 52 8.12 107.29 -82.62
CA VAL A 52 8.51 108.57 -82.04
C VAL A 52 8.71 109.57 -83.16
N SER A 53 8.06 110.74 -83.08
CA SER A 53 8.07 111.75 -84.14
C SER A 53 8.29 113.17 -83.62
N ASN A 54 8.89 114.00 -84.47
CA ASN A 54 8.93 115.46 -84.33
C ASN A 54 8.83 116.12 -85.72
N ASN A 55 9.05 117.44 -85.81
CA ASN A 55 8.97 118.17 -87.08
C ASN A 55 9.98 117.72 -88.16
N GLY A 56 11.02 116.98 -87.78
CA GLY A 56 12.05 116.45 -88.69
C GLY A 56 11.75 115.05 -89.25
N GLY A 57 10.74 114.35 -88.74
CA GLY A 57 10.36 113.00 -89.18
C GLY A 57 9.99 112.07 -88.03
N SER A 58 9.98 110.76 -88.30
CA SER A 58 9.63 109.73 -87.33
C SER A 58 10.59 108.53 -87.38
N VAL A 59 10.88 107.94 -86.22
CA VAL A 59 11.58 106.67 -86.09
C VAL A 59 10.71 105.67 -85.31
N THR A 60 10.86 104.38 -85.61
CA THR A 60 10.12 103.31 -84.92
C THR A 60 11.08 102.49 -84.06
N SER A 61 10.69 102.18 -82.83
CA SER A 61 11.50 101.35 -81.92
C SER A 61 11.65 99.91 -82.43
N GLN A 62 12.60 99.18 -81.84
CA GLN A 62 12.57 97.72 -81.89
C GLN A 62 11.27 97.17 -81.28
N VAL A 63 10.87 95.98 -81.74
CA VAL A 63 9.68 95.28 -81.24
C VAL A 63 10.01 94.56 -79.93
N ALA A 64 9.13 94.69 -78.93
CA ALA A 64 9.15 93.94 -77.68
C ALA A 64 7.88 93.07 -77.58
N THR A 65 8.04 91.76 -77.46
CA THR A 65 6.93 90.80 -77.40
C THR A 65 6.45 90.58 -75.96
N LEU A 66 5.15 90.72 -75.71
CA LEU A 66 4.49 90.28 -74.48
C LEU A 66 3.98 88.84 -74.64
N THR A 67 4.33 87.96 -73.71
CA THR A 67 3.70 86.64 -73.57
C THR A 67 2.95 86.55 -72.25
N VAL A 68 1.79 85.89 -72.26
CA VAL A 68 0.96 85.65 -71.07
C VAL A 68 0.76 84.15 -70.91
N SER A 69 1.19 83.62 -69.76
CA SER A 69 1.20 82.18 -69.46
C SER A 69 0.01 81.79 -68.59
N THR A 70 -0.67 80.68 -68.92
CA THR A 70 -1.81 80.15 -68.15
C THR A 70 -1.46 78.82 -67.43
N PRO A 71 -2.07 78.54 -66.26
CA PRO A 71 -1.95 77.24 -65.59
C PRO A 71 -2.84 76.18 -66.26
N VAL A 72 -2.47 74.89 -66.15
CA VAL A 72 -3.26 73.75 -66.67
C VAL A 72 -3.27 72.60 -65.66
N LEU A 73 -4.46 72.15 -65.27
CA LEU A 73 -4.66 71.04 -64.31
C LEU A 73 -4.53 69.67 -64.99
N ALA A 74 -3.72 68.77 -64.42
CA ALA A 74 -3.74 67.34 -64.69
C ALA A 74 -3.78 66.54 -63.39
N VAL A 75 -4.56 65.46 -63.33
CA VAL A 75 -4.69 64.60 -62.13
C VAL A 75 -4.51 63.14 -62.52
N SER A 76 -3.65 62.42 -61.79
CA SER A 76 -3.37 61.00 -62.02
C SER A 76 -3.34 60.21 -60.71
N PRO A 77 -3.85 58.96 -60.67
CA PRO A 77 -4.58 58.27 -61.75
C PRO A 77 -6.05 58.71 -61.86
N ALA A 78 -6.77 58.19 -62.87
CA ALA A 78 -8.20 58.47 -63.06
C ALA A 78 -9.11 57.86 -61.97
N SER A 79 -8.66 56.80 -61.28
CA SER A 79 -9.42 56.16 -60.22
C SER A 79 -8.54 55.54 -59.11
N ARG A 80 -9.11 55.38 -57.91
CA ARG A 80 -8.51 54.65 -56.78
C ARG A 80 -9.52 53.72 -56.12
N ASP A 81 -9.10 52.49 -55.86
CA ASP A 81 -9.84 51.55 -55.00
C ASP A 81 -9.07 51.34 -53.70
N LEU A 82 -9.73 51.54 -52.57
CA LEU A 82 -9.18 51.34 -51.22
C LEU A 82 -9.47 49.94 -50.66
N GLY A 83 -10.17 49.08 -51.41
CA GLY A 83 -10.39 47.69 -51.04
C GLY A 83 -11.36 47.51 -49.86
N GLY A 84 -11.30 46.33 -49.23
CA GLY A 84 -12.13 45.99 -48.06
C GLY A 84 -11.56 46.56 -46.76
N VAL A 85 -12.35 47.36 -46.04
CA VAL A 85 -11.97 47.99 -44.76
C VAL A 85 -13.05 47.69 -43.72
N PRO A 86 -12.72 47.13 -42.54
CA PRO A 86 -13.70 46.92 -41.48
C PRO A 86 -14.42 48.21 -41.06
N VAL A 87 -15.71 48.10 -40.72
CA VAL A 87 -16.49 49.22 -40.20
C VAL A 87 -15.78 49.87 -39.02
N GLY A 88 -15.56 51.19 -39.09
CA GLY A 88 -14.86 51.98 -38.07
C GLY A 88 -13.33 52.12 -38.26
N VAL A 89 -12.72 51.37 -39.19
CA VAL A 89 -11.28 51.44 -39.51
C VAL A 89 -11.03 52.39 -40.68
N THR A 90 -9.84 52.99 -40.77
CA THR A 90 -9.47 53.95 -41.85
C THR A 90 -8.37 53.40 -42.76
N ALA A 91 -8.57 53.50 -44.08
CA ALA A 91 -7.54 53.25 -45.10
C ALA A 91 -7.25 54.53 -45.92
N SER A 92 -6.11 54.59 -46.60
CA SER A 92 -5.71 55.77 -47.41
C SER A 92 -5.02 55.41 -48.73
N ASN A 93 -5.12 56.30 -49.71
CA ASN A 93 -4.39 56.25 -50.99
C ASN A 93 -4.17 57.68 -51.52
N THR A 94 -3.44 57.87 -52.62
CA THR A 94 -3.10 59.21 -53.13
C THR A 94 -3.43 59.41 -54.62
N PHE A 95 -3.87 60.62 -54.93
CA PHE A 95 -3.87 61.21 -56.28
C PHE A 95 -2.73 62.22 -56.40
N THR A 96 -2.14 62.33 -57.58
CA THR A 96 -1.12 63.34 -57.90
C THR A 96 -1.75 64.41 -58.77
N VAL A 97 -1.68 65.66 -58.31
CA VAL A 97 -2.14 66.84 -59.03
C VAL A 97 -0.93 67.55 -59.62
N SER A 98 -0.88 67.68 -60.94
CA SER A 98 0.23 68.27 -61.70
C SER A 98 -0.24 69.54 -62.40
N ASN A 99 0.60 70.58 -62.40
CA ASN A 99 0.39 71.77 -63.20
C ASN A 99 1.24 71.70 -64.46
N THR A 100 0.64 71.36 -65.59
CA THR A 100 1.35 71.23 -66.88
C THR A 100 1.47 72.57 -67.62
N GLY A 101 0.89 73.65 -67.09
CA GLY A 101 1.06 75.01 -67.58
C GLY A 101 2.20 75.76 -66.89
N CYS A 102 2.38 77.04 -67.24
CA CYS A 102 3.49 77.85 -66.72
C CYS A 102 3.05 78.88 -65.65
N GLY A 103 1.75 79.14 -65.50
CA GLY A 103 1.19 79.99 -64.43
C GLY A 103 0.94 79.24 -63.13
N THR A 104 0.72 79.92 -62.00
CA THR A 104 0.38 79.28 -60.71
C THR A 104 -1.03 78.70 -60.72
N LEU A 105 -1.15 77.39 -60.45
CA LEU A 105 -2.40 76.66 -60.37
C LEU A 105 -2.92 76.66 -58.92
N ASN A 106 -4.08 77.27 -58.67
CA ASN A 106 -4.76 77.26 -57.37
C ASN A 106 -5.88 76.22 -57.40
N VAL A 107 -5.75 75.16 -56.60
CA VAL A 107 -6.61 73.97 -56.62
C VAL A 107 -7.43 73.90 -55.34
N THR A 108 -8.71 73.54 -55.47
CA THR A 108 -9.60 73.11 -54.39
C THR A 108 -10.06 71.68 -54.67
N VAL A 109 -10.08 70.82 -53.64
CA VAL A 109 -10.43 69.40 -53.73
C VAL A 109 -11.57 69.08 -52.78
N ALA A 110 -12.59 68.39 -53.28
CA ALA A 110 -13.73 67.96 -52.50
C ALA A 110 -14.09 66.48 -52.78
N VAL A 111 -14.61 65.80 -51.77
CA VAL A 111 -15.19 64.46 -51.85
C VAL A 111 -16.33 64.36 -50.82
N SER A 112 -17.22 63.38 -50.95
CA SER A 112 -18.35 63.17 -50.04
C SER A 112 -18.51 61.69 -49.66
N GLY A 113 -19.44 61.41 -48.74
CA GLY A 113 -19.73 60.05 -48.28
C GLY A 113 -18.71 59.56 -47.25
N ALA A 114 -18.31 58.30 -47.36
CA ALA A 114 -17.35 57.65 -46.45
C ALA A 114 -15.87 58.01 -46.73
N PHE A 115 -15.62 59.00 -47.60
CA PHE A 115 -14.29 59.41 -48.02
C PHE A 115 -13.97 60.83 -47.54
N ALA A 116 -12.69 61.11 -47.29
CA ALA A 116 -12.17 62.45 -47.02
C ALA A 116 -10.88 62.70 -47.81
N VAL A 117 -10.52 63.97 -48.01
CA VAL A 117 -9.30 64.37 -48.73
C VAL A 117 -8.46 65.38 -47.93
N ALA A 118 -7.14 65.27 -48.05
CA ALA A 118 -6.21 66.24 -47.51
C ALA A 118 -4.95 66.38 -48.41
N PRO A 119 -4.49 67.62 -48.70
CA PRO A 119 -5.15 68.90 -48.41
C PRO A 119 -6.35 69.18 -49.33
N SER A 120 -7.34 69.95 -48.85
CA SER A 120 -8.53 70.35 -49.63
C SER A 120 -8.34 71.65 -50.43
N GLY A 121 -7.23 72.37 -50.24
CA GLY A 121 -6.87 73.55 -51.04
C GLY A 121 -5.38 73.84 -51.01
N PHE A 122 -4.79 74.18 -52.15
CA PHE A 122 -3.35 74.46 -52.30
C PHE A 122 -3.02 75.13 -53.65
N SER A 123 -1.79 75.65 -53.77
CA SER A 123 -1.22 76.11 -55.05
C SER A 123 -0.09 75.20 -55.54
N VAL A 124 0.09 75.14 -56.87
CA VAL A 124 1.15 74.39 -57.58
C VAL A 124 1.79 75.30 -58.62
N ALA A 125 3.11 75.49 -58.55
CA ALA A 125 3.86 76.27 -59.55
C ALA A 125 3.86 75.56 -60.91
N GLY A 126 4.21 76.28 -61.99
CA GLY A 126 4.28 75.69 -63.33
C GLY A 126 5.30 74.54 -63.41
N GLY A 127 4.90 73.40 -63.97
CA GLY A 127 5.73 72.19 -64.07
C GLY A 127 5.78 71.32 -62.81
N GLU A 128 5.25 71.78 -61.68
CA GLU A 128 5.29 71.06 -60.40
C GLU A 128 4.09 70.11 -60.21
N SER A 129 4.22 69.20 -59.23
CA SER A 129 3.16 68.27 -58.83
C SER A 129 3.04 68.16 -57.32
N ARG A 130 1.84 67.87 -56.83
CA ARG A 130 1.55 67.70 -55.39
C ARG A 130 0.57 66.55 -55.14
N PRO A 131 0.82 65.69 -54.15
CA PRO A 131 -0.10 64.63 -53.80
C PRO A 131 -1.30 65.15 -52.99
N VAL A 132 -2.44 64.50 -53.17
CA VAL A 132 -3.65 64.63 -52.37
C VAL A 132 -4.00 63.25 -51.84
N THR A 133 -4.04 63.10 -50.52
CA THR A 133 -4.42 61.85 -49.87
C THR A 133 -5.94 61.77 -49.81
N VAL A 134 -6.49 60.64 -50.24
CA VAL A 134 -7.88 60.26 -50.01
C VAL A 134 -7.91 59.19 -48.92
N THR A 135 -8.77 59.35 -47.92
CA THR A 135 -9.01 58.38 -46.86
C THR A 135 -10.42 57.81 -46.96
N PHE A 136 -10.61 56.56 -46.53
CA PHE A 136 -11.89 55.85 -46.50
C PHE A 136 -12.12 55.27 -45.10
N THR A 137 -13.25 55.62 -44.48
CA THR A 137 -13.65 55.15 -43.14
C THR A 137 -15.14 54.74 -43.18
N PRO A 138 -15.46 53.46 -43.47
CA PRO A 138 -16.84 53.02 -43.59
C PRO A 138 -17.54 52.96 -42.23
N ALA A 139 -18.75 53.52 -42.14
CA ALA A 139 -19.60 53.47 -40.95
C ALA A 139 -20.58 52.27 -40.95
N ALA A 140 -20.68 51.55 -42.06
CA ALA A 140 -21.56 50.39 -42.25
C ALA A 140 -20.95 49.43 -43.29
N PRO A 141 -21.31 48.13 -43.28
CA PRO A 141 -20.86 47.20 -44.29
C PRO A 141 -21.49 47.49 -45.66
N GLY A 142 -20.78 47.17 -46.74
CA GLY A 142 -21.25 47.34 -48.13
C GLY A 142 -20.27 48.12 -49.02
N GLY A 143 -20.58 48.19 -50.31
CA GLY A 143 -19.76 48.93 -51.28
C GLY A 143 -20.01 50.43 -51.24
N PHE A 144 -18.94 51.23 -51.30
CA PHE A 144 -18.97 52.68 -51.33
C PHE A 144 -18.24 53.18 -52.58
N ASN A 145 -18.87 54.08 -53.33
CA ASN A 145 -18.29 54.72 -54.50
C ASN A 145 -18.54 56.24 -54.40
N ALA A 146 -17.53 57.04 -54.72
CA ALA A 146 -17.63 58.49 -54.77
C ALA A 146 -16.72 59.05 -55.89
N ALA A 147 -16.77 60.36 -56.07
CA ALA A 147 -15.90 61.07 -56.99
C ALA A 147 -15.14 62.17 -56.25
N VAL A 148 -13.83 62.22 -56.44
CA VAL A 148 -12.97 63.31 -55.96
C VAL A 148 -12.96 64.41 -57.03
N ILE A 149 -13.45 65.57 -56.65
CA ILE A 149 -13.63 66.73 -57.52
C ILE A 149 -12.46 67.69 -57.31
N PHE A 150 -11.67 67.92 -58.35
CA PHE A 150 -10.59 68.90 -58.39
C PHE A 150 -11.05 70.10 -59.21
N SER A 151 -11.08 71.29 -58.60
CA SER A 151 -11.43 72.55 -59.25
C SER A 151 -10.28 73.54 -59.14
N SER A 152 -9.95 74.26 -60.21
CA SER A 152 -8.82 75.18 -60.22
C SER A 152 -8.97 76.33 -61.21
N ASN A 153 -8.09 77.31 -61.14
CA ASN A 153 -7.94 78.36 -62.16
C ASN A 153 -7.30 77.87 -63.48
N GLY A 154 -6.92 76.58 -63.60
CA GLY A 154 -6.36 75.96 -64.80
C GLY A 154 -7.18 74.77 -65.31
N GLY A 155 -8.46 74.65 -64.91
CA GLY A 155 -9.37 73.57 -65.31
C GLY A 155 -9.98 72.81 -64.12
N ALA A 156 -10.71 71.74 -64.42
CA ALA A 156 -11.31 70.85 -63.44
C ALA A 156 -11.12 69.38 -63.83
N SER A 157 -11.04 68.49 -62.83
CA SER A 157 -10.97 67.03 -63.00
C SER A 157 -11.90 66.34 -62.03
N THR A 158 -12.43 65.18 -62.43
CA THR A 158 -13.23 64.31 -61.56
C THR A 158 -12.67 62.90 -61.64
N ASN A 159 -12.25 62.35 -60.50
CA ASN A 159 -11.57 61.06 -60.42
C ASN A 159 -12.36 60.12 -59.51
N ALA A 160 -12.54 58.86 -59.90
CA ALA A 160 -13.37 57.91 -59.15
C ALA A 160 -12.63 57.37 -57.92
N VAL A 161 -13.36 57.18 -56.81
CA VAL A 161 -12.84 56.47 -55.63
C VAL A 161 -13.84 55.42 -55.13
N SER A 162 -13.36 54.24 -54.78
CA SER A 162 -14.16 53.13 -54.26
C SER A 162 -13.55 52.49 -53.03
N GLY A 163 -14.37 51.77 -52.26
CA GLY A 163 -13.98 50.93 -51.14
C GLY A 163 -15.16 50.09 -50.66
N THR A 164 -14.92 49.03 -49.88
CA THR A 164 -15.97 48.17 -49.31
C THR A 164 -15.86 48.16 -47.79
N GLY A 165 -16.93 48.55 -47.09
CA GLY A 165 -17.06 48.34 -45.65
C GLY A 165 -17.27 46.85 -45.35
N LEU A 166 -16.41 46.26 -44.52
CA LEU A 166 -16.55 44.88 -44.06
C LEU A 166 -17.27 44.84 -42.71
N ALA A 167 -18.24 43.93 -42.58
CA ALA A 167 -18.96 43.74 -41.32
C ALA A 167 -18.02 43.20 -40.22
N VAL A 168 -18.29 43.59 -38.97
CA VAL A 168 -17.61 43.01 -37.81
C VAL A 168 -18.06 41.56 -37.65
N THR A 169 -17.12 40.63 -37.71
CA THR A 169 -17.38 39.19 -37.58
C THR A 169 -17.36 38.80 -36.12
N SER A 170 -18.40 38.11 -35.68
CA SER A 170 -18.53 37.62 -34.30
C SER A 170 -18.69 36.11 -34.29
N ILE A 171 -18.17 35.47 -33.25
CA ILE A 171 -18.40 34.04 -33.01
C ILE A 171 -19.67 33.88 -32.19
N HIS A 172 -20.53 32.96 -32.61
CA HIS A 172 -21.74 32.55 -31.91
C HIS A 172 -21.81 31.02 -31.81
N ASP A 173 -22.72 30.53 -30.96
CA ASP A 173 -23.08 29.12 -30.82
C ASP A 173 -21.90 28.20 -30.55
N VAL A 174 -20.89 28.71 -29.82
CA VAL A 174 -19.86 27.81 -29.30
C VAL A 174 -20.50 26.96 -28.21
N THR A 175 -20.24 25.65 -28.21
CA THR A 175 -20.60 24.77 -27.08
C THR A 175 -20.31 25.49 -25.77
N GLY A 176 -21.33 25.75 -24.95
CA GLY A 176 -21.21 26.62 -23.77
C GLY A 176 -20.04 26.24 -22.86
N SER A 177 -19.61 27.15 -21.97
CA SER A 177 -18.39 27.01 -21.14
C SER A 177 -18.16 25.57 -20.66
N PRO A 178 -17.21 24.82 -21.26
CA PRO A 178 -17.09 23.40 -20.99
C PRO A 178 -16.62 23.18 -19.56
N THR A 179 -17.24 22.22 -18.88
CA THR A 179 -16.73 21.66 -17.62
C THR A 179 -16.26 20.25 -17.89
N ILE A 180 -14.99 19.98 -17.61
CA ILE A 180 -14.38 18.66 -17.81
C ILE A 180 -13.76 18.16 -16.51
N SER A 181 -13.47 16.87 -16.41
CA SER A 181 -12.67 16.32 -15.31
C SER A 181 -11.19 16.29 -15.69
N TYR A 182 -10.30 16.49 -14.72
CA TYR A 182 -8.87 16.32 -14.91
C TYR A 182 -8.55 14.93 -15.48
N GLY A 183 -7.59 14.85 -16.40
CA GLY A 183 -7.27 13.61 -17.14
C GLY A 183 -8.16 13.33 -18.36
N THR A 184 -9.18 14.17 -18.63
CA THR A 184 -9.88 14.13 -19.93
C THR A 184 -8.84 14.24 -21.05
N THR A 185 -8.92 13.33 -22.04
CA THR A 185 -7.89 13.23 -23.09
C THR A 185 -8.04 14.33 -24.13
N ASN A 186 -9.27 14.64 -24.53
CA ASN A 186 -9.55 15.63 -25.56
C ASN A 186 -10.86 16.38 -25.29
N VAL A 187 -10.83 17.69 -25.49
CA VAL A 187 -12.02 18.54 -25.51
C VAL A 187 -12.31 18.97 -26.93
N LEU A 188 -13.57 18.80 -27.35
CA LEU A 188 -14.05 19.30 -28.62
C LEU A 188 -14.78 20.62 -28.39
N LEU A 189 -14.30 21.68 -29.02
CA LEU A 189 -15.03 22.94 -29.14
C LEU A 189 -15.57 23.05 -30.56
N THR A 190 -16.86 23.37 -30.69
CA THR A 190 -17.49 23.68 -31.97
C THR A 190 -18.15 25.03 -31.89
N GLY A 191 -18.22 25.79 -32.98
CA GLY A 191 -18.91 27.07 -33.03
C GLY A 191 -19.19 27.54 -34.45
N VAL A 192 -19.80 28.71 -34.59
CA VAL A 192 -20.14 29.32 -35.87
C VAL A 192 -19.64 30.76 -35.91
N VAL A 193 -19.00 31.15 -37.02
CA VAL A 193 -18.66 32.54 -37.31
C VAL A 193 -19.79 33.17 -38.11
N SER A 194 -20.34 34.29 -37.64
CA SER A 194 -21.45 34.99 -38.30
C SER A 194 -21.14 36.48 -38.48
N ALA A 195 -21.60 37.07 -39.58
CA ALA A 195 -21.51 38.51 -39.83
C ALA A 195 -22.71 38.99 -40.67
N ALA A 196 -23.06 40.28 -40.57
CA ALA A 196 -24.01 40.93 -41.47
C ALA A 196 -23.33 41.26 -42.82
N GLY A 197 -23.02 40.23 -43.62
CA GLY A 197 -22.26 40.35 -44.87
C GLY A 197 -21.51 39.04 -45.22
N PRO A 198 -20.54 39.07 -46.16
CA PRO A 198 -19.65 37.93 -46.38
C PRO A 198 -18.93 37.56 -45.07
N ILE A 199 -18.98 36.27 -44.72
CA ILE A 199 -18.42 35.73 -43.47
C ILE A 199 -16.91 35.61 -43.62
N TYR A 200 -16.16 36.17 -42.65
CA TYR A 200 -14.73 35.99 -42.51
C TYR A 200 -14.40 35.47 -41.08
N PRO A 201 -13.53 34.45 -40.90
CA PRO A 201 -12.89 33.65 -41.94
C PRO A 201 -13.87 32.94 -42.87
N ALA A 202 -13.58 32.96 -44.17
CA ALA A 202 -14.37 32.29 -45.19
C ALA A 202 -14.18 30.77 -45.13
N ALA A 203 -15.03 30.01 -45.85
CA ALA A 203 -14.85 28.56 -45.96
C ALA A 203 -13.44 28.21 -46.46
N GLY A 204 -12.74 27.34 -45.72
CA GLY A 204 -11.34 26.96 -45.99
C GLY A 204 -10.28 27.81 -45.26
N GLU A 205 -10.67 28.93 -44.65
CA GLU A 205 -9.80 29.73 -43.78
C GLU A 205 -9.84 29.22 -42.34
N THR A 206 -8.98 29.76 -41.47
CA THR A 206 -8.76 29.20 -40.12
C THR A 206 -9.13 30.18 -39.00
N VAL A 207 -9.84 29.68 -37.99
CA VAL A 207 -10.02 30.31 -36.69
C VAL A 207 -8.95 29.77 -35.75
N ARG A 208 -8.21 30.64 -35.09
CA ARG A 208 -7.28 30.28 -34.03
C ARG A 208 -8.03 30.26 -32.70
N VAL A 209 -8.02 29.13 -32.00
CA VAL A 209 -8.61 28.97 -30.67
C VAL A 209 -7.50 28.69 -29.66
N THR A 210 -7.51 29.39 -28.54
CA THR A 210 -6.48 29.23 -27.49
C THR A 210 -7.12 28.91 -26.16
N ILE A 211 -6.67 27.83 -25.50
CA ILE A 211 -7.06 27.45 -24.14
C ILE A 211 -5.80 27.45 -23.29
N ASN A 212 -5.76 28.27 -22.23
CA ASN A 212 -4.62 28.31 -21.30
C ASN A 212 -3.24 28.45 -22.02
N GLY A 213 -3.18 29.28 -23.06
CA GLY A 213 -1.97 29.48 -23.88
C GLY A 213 -1.71 28.39 -24.94
N VAL A 214 -2.41 27.25 -24.89
CA VAL A 214 -2.33 26.22 -25.94
C VAL A 214 -3.22 26.63 -27.10
N THR A 215 -2.59 26.83 -28.25
CA THR A 215 -3.26 27.29 -29.47
C THR A 215 -3.52 26.12 -30.42
N SER A 216 -4.72 26.04 -30.98
CA SER A 216 -5.07 25.14 -32.07
C SER A 216 -5.85 25.89 -33.16
N ASN A 217 -5.73 25.42 -34.40
CA ASN A 217 -6.40 26.04 -35.54
C ASN A 217 -7.58 25.17 -35.97
N ALA A 218 -8.73 25.79 -36.17
CA ALA A 218 -9.94 25.17 -36.70
C ALA A 218 -10.18 25.69 -38.13
N THR A 219 -10.39 24.81 -39.10
CA THR A 219 -10.83 25.25 -40.44
C THR A 219 -12.32 25.55 -40.41
N VAL A 220 -12.72 26.67 -41.01
CA VAL A 220 -14.13 27.00 -41.22
C VAL A 220 -14.68 26.13 -42.35
N THR A 221 -15.78 25.44 -42.06
CA THR A 221 -16.46 24.49 -42.93
C THR A 221 -17.77 25.06 -43.46
N GLY A 222 -17.95 25.00 -44.78
CA GLY A 222 -19.17 25.40 -45.47
C GLY A 222 -19.48 26.90 -45.49
N SER A 223 -20.51 27.28 -46.24
CA SER A 223 -20.97 28.67 -46.36
C SER A 223 -21.63 29.23 -45.09
N ALA A 224 -21.87 28.38 -44.09
CA ALA A 224 -22.51 28.74 -42.82
C ALA A 224 -21.53 29.14 -41.72
N GLY A 225 -20.20 29.04 -41.94
CA GLY A 225 -19.20 29.52 -40.98
C GLY A 225 -18.89 28.58 -39.81
N ALA A 226 -19.26 27.29 -39.88
CA ALA A 226 -19.09 26.35 -38.78
C ALA A 226 -17.63 25.88 -38.63
N PHE A 227 -17.13 25.73 -37.39
CA PHE A 227 -15.81 25.18 -37.12
C PHE A 227 -15.84 24.19 -35.95
N ALA A 228 -14.88 23.27 -35.91
CA ALA A 228 -14.67 22.33 -34.83
C ALA A 228 -13.17 22.14 -34.58
N VAL A 229 -12.76 22.07 -33.31
CA VAL A 229 -11.36 21.89 -32.93
C VAL A 229 -11.23 21.05 -31.66
N GLY A 230 -10.35 20.05 -31.73
CA GLY A 230 -9.95 19.23 -30.60
C GLY A 230 -8.76 19.82 -29.86
N PHE A 231 -8.79 19.78 -28.53
CA PHE A 231 -7.69 20.15 -27.67
C PHE A 231 -7.27 18.98 -26.80
N PRO A 232 -5.99 18.55 -26.84
CA PRO A 232 -5.50 17.62 -25.83
C PRO A 232 -5.48 18.34 -24.47
N THR A 233 -6.15 17.75 -23.48
CA THR A 233 -6.36 18.39 -22.17
C THR A 233 -5.61 17.70 -21.03
N ALA A 234 -4.88 16.63 -21.30
CA ALA A 234 -4.16 15.83 -20.31
C ALA A 234 -3.24 16.67 -19.40
N THR A 235 -2.63 17.74 -19.91
CA THR A 235 -1.66 18.58 -19.17
C THR A 235 -2.28 19.76 -18.45
N ILE A 236 -3.59 19.97 -18.56
CA ILE A 236 -4.26 21.16 -18.02
C ILE A 236 -4.66 20.91 -16.56
N PRO A 237 -4.07 21.59 -15.55
CA PRO A 237 -4.39 21.31 -14.14
C PRO A 237 -5.83 21.73 -13.75
N ALA A 238 -6.43 21.07 -12.76
CA ALA A 238 -7.72 21.52 -12.22
C ALA A 238 -7.58 22.79 -11.36
N ALA A 239 -6.41 22.94 -10.73
CA ALA A 239 -6.14 23.96 -9.73
C ALA A 239 -6.13 25.40 -10.26
N ALA A 240 -6.01 25.60 -11.57
CA ALA A 240 -5.88 26.92 -12.19
C ALA A 240 -7.10 27.31 -13.05
N THR A 241 -8.26 26.73 -12.74
CA THR A 241 -9.52 26.98 -13.47
C THR A 241 -10.31 28.13 -12.82
N PRO A 242 -11.16 28.86 -13.57
CA PRO A 242 -11.49 28.67 -15.00
C PRO A 242 -10.39 29.19 -15.93
N TYR A 243 -10.12 28.44 -17.01
CA TYR A 243 -9.21 28.84 -18.08
C TYR A 243 -9.89 29.72 -19.09
N THR A 244 -9.25 30.82 -19.46
CA THR A 244 -9.72 31.68 -20.55
C THR A 244 -9.60 30.96 -21.88
N ILE A 245 -10.67 31.02 -22.67
CA ILE A 245 -10.71 30.62 -24.07
C ILE A 245 -10.72 31.90 -24.91
N THR A 246 -9.77 32.03 -25.83
CA THR A 246 -9.72 33.16 -26.78
C THR A 246 -9.79 32.68 -28.21
N TYR A 247 -10.34 33.53 -29.07
CA TYR A 247 -10.53 33.27 -30.49
C TYR A 247 -9.91 34.41 -31.30
N ALA A 248 -9.24 34.08 -32.41
CA ALA A 248 -8.60 35.07 -33.27
C ALA A 248 -8.60 34.62 -34.73
N TYR A 249 -8.50 35.58 -35.66
CA TYR A 249 -8.31 35.35 -37.10
C TYR A 249 -7.28 36.33 -37.66
N ALA A 250 -6.47 35.91 -38.64
CA ALA A 250 -5.36 36.73 -39.14
C ALA A 250 -5.81 38.00 -39.89
N GLY A 251 -6.99 37.98 -40.52
CA GLY A 251 -7.57 39.13 -41.24
C GLY A 251 -8.31 40.13 -40.35
N ASN A 252 -8.55 39.81 -39.07
CA ASN A 252 -9.05 40.75 -38.08
C ASN A 252 -8.43 40.50 -36.69
N GLY A 253 -7.71 41.50 -36.17
CA GLY A 253 -7.20 41.43 -34.79
C GLY A 253 -8.31 41.45 -33.73
N GLU A 254 -9.54 41.79 -34.12
CA GLU A 254 -10.69 42.04 -33.23
C GLU A 254 -11.86 41.10 -33.52
N LEU A 255 -11.60 39.80 -33.66
CA LEU A 255 -12.69 38.82 -33.65
C LEU A 255 -13.35 38.87 -32.25
N THR A 256 -14.51 39.52 -32.14
CA THR A 256 -15.19 39.68 -30.85
C THR A 256 -16.09 38.48 -30.57
N ALA A 257 -15.95 37.92 -29.36
CA ALA A 257 -16.87 36.90 -28.86
C ALA A 257 -18.23 37.56 -28.57
N ALA A 258 -19.33 36.96 -29.05
CA ALA A 258 -20.68 37.40 -28.73
C ALA A 258 -21.16 36.89 -27.35
N GLU A 259 -22.34 37.31 -26.91
CA GLU A 259 -22.88 36.94 -25.58
C GLU A 259 -23.10 35.42 -25.39
N ASN A 260 -23.22 34.63 -26.46
CA ASN A 260 -23.44 33.18 -26.41
C ASN A 260 -22.18 32.35 -26.75
N THR A 261 -20.99 32.86 -26.42
CA THR A 261 -19.71 32.21 -26.73
C THR A 261 -19.03 31.72 -25.46
N ALA A 262 -18.57 30.47 -25.43
CA ALA A 262 -17.73 29.98 -24.34
C ALA A 262 -16.40 30.74 -24.30
N THR A 263 -16.21 31.55 -23.25
CA THR A 263 -14.97 32.31 -22.99
C THR A 263 -14.14 31.69 -21.88
N THR A 264 -14.67 30.66 -21.22
CA THR A 264 -14.01 29.97 -20.11
C THR A 264 -14.23 28.46 -20.15
N MET A 265 -13.26 27.71 -19.63
CA MET A 265 -13.36 26.27 -19.37
C MET A 265 -13.02 25.98 -17.91
N THR A 266 -13.86 25.18 -17.25
CA THR A 266 -13.59 24.70 -15.89
C THR A 266 -13.08 23.26 -15.94
N VAL A 267 -12.01 22.96 -15.22
CA VAL A 267 -11.50 21.61 -15.02
C VAL A 267 -11.75 21.23 -13.56
N THR A 268 -12.61 20.25 -13.35
CA THR A 268 -12.91 19.70 -12.03
C THR A 268 -11.83 18.69 -11.64
N PRO A 269 -11.45 18.62 -10.35
CA PRO A 269 -10.52 17.60 -9.88
C PRO A 269 -11.01 16.18 -10.21
N ALA A 270 -10.09 15.28 -10.56
CA ALA A 270 -10.41 13.86 -10.76
C ALA A 270 -10.54 13.13 -9.42
N ALA A 271 -11.31 12.04 -9.36
CA ALA A 271 -11.37 11.22 -8.15
C ALA A 271 -10.05 10.43 -7.96
N LEU A 272 -9.52 10.42 -6.74
CA LEU A 272 -8.35 9.64 -6.35
C LEU A 272 -8.62 8.93 -5.02
N ASP A 273 -8.53 7.60 -5.02
CA ASP A 273 -8.65 6.79 -3.82
C ASP A 273 -7.26 6.37 -3.33
N ILE A 274 -6.98 6.61 -2.05
CA ILE A 274 -5.75 6.22 -1.37
C ILE A 274 -6.09 5.25 -0.26
N THR A 275 -5.65 4.00 -0.38
CA THR A 275 -5.93 2.94 0.59
C THR A 275 -4.64 2.51 1.31
N ALA A 276 -4.60 2.61 2.63
CA ALA A 276 -3.46 2.08 3.39
C ALA A 276 -3.44 0.55 3.34
N HIS A 277 -2.25 -0.06 3.24
CA HIS A 277 -2.14 -1.52 3.28
C HIS A 277 -2.46 -2.05 4.67
N SER A 278 -3.19 -3.15 4.73
CA SER A 278 -3.35 -3.92 5.97
C SER A 278 -2.10 -4.74 6.25
N THR A 279 -1.74 -4.86 7.52
CA THR A 279 -0.54 -5.59 7.96
C THR A 279 -0.73 -6.17 9.35
N ASN A 280 0.20 -7.01 9.77
CA ASN A 280 0.20 -7.66 11.06
C ASN A 280 1.46 -7.28 11.83
N LYS A 281 1.36 -7.27 13.16
CA LYS A 281 2.50 -7.33 14.06
C LYS A 281 2.27 -8.40 15.12
N THR A 282 3.34 -8.83 15.78
CA THR A 282 3.22 -9.69 16.95
C THR A 282 3.13 -8.83 18.21
N TYR A 283 2.31 -9.24 19.16
CA TYR A 283 2.33 -8.70 20.52
C TYR A 283 3.77 -8.72 21.06
N GLY A 284 4.15 -7.65 21.73
CA GLY A 284 5.48 -7.47 22.29
C GLY A 284 6.49 -6.81 21.34
N THR A 285 6.15 -6.55 20.08
CA THR A 285 6.98 -5.76 19.16
C THR A 285 6.36 -4.39 18.87
N VAL A 286 7.18 -3.39 18.57
CA VAL A 286 6.68 -2.05 18.19
C VAL A 286 6.42 -2.01 16.69
N TYR A 287 5.29 -1.43 16.27
CA TYR A 287 5.01 -1.10 14.87
C TYR A 287 5.35 0.36 14.61
N THR A 288 6.36 0.59 13.77
CA THR A 288 6.94 1.92 13.52
C THR A 288 6.51 2.55 12.20
N ALA A 289 5.80 1.81 11.34
CA ALA A 289 5.37 2.29 10.03
C ALA A 289 4.11 3.18 10.10
N VAL A 290 4.16 4.19 10.97
CA VAL A 290 3.17 5.25 11.18
C VAL A 290 3.86 6.62 11.13
N GLY A 291 3.10 7.68 10.88
CA GLY A 291 3.61 9.02 10.69
C GLY A 291 3.74 9.39 9.21
N PRO A 292 4.42 10.50 8.88
CA PRO A 292 4.59 10.98 7.52
C PRO A 292 5.63 10.15 6.74
N GLY A 293 5.50 10.11 5.42
CA GLY A 293 6.51 9.51 4.54
C GLY A 293 6.32 8.02 4.25
N GLN A 294 5.15 7.46 4.56
CA GLN A 294 4.86 6.04 4.39
C GLN A 294 4.56 5.69 2.93
N THR A 295 5.03 4.50 2.52
CA THR A 295 4.85 3.96 1.15
C THR A 295 3.93 2.74 1.09
N ALA A 296 3.46 2.25 2.25
CA ALA A 296 2.55 1.10 2.35
C ALA A 296 1.09 1.50 2.08
N PHE A 297 0.81 1.87 0.83
CA PHE A 297 -0.53 2.25 0.37
C PHE A 297 -0.71 1.89 -1.12
N THR A 298 -1.96 1.90 -1.56
CA THR A 298 -2.34 1.80 -2.98
C THR A 298 -3.07 3.07 -3.39
N ALA A 299 -2.77 3.59 -4.58
CA ALA A 299 -3.46 4.73 -5.19
C ALA A 299 -4.21 4.30 -6.46
N THR A 300 -5.49 4.61 -6.57
CA THR A 300 -6.32 4.30 -7.74
C THR A 300 -7.08 5.54 -8.21
N GLY A 301 -7.11 5.78 -9.52
CA GLY A 301 -7.74 6.99 -10.11
C GLY A 301 -6.74 8.06 -10.59
N LEU A 302 -5.44 7.80 -10.45
CA LEU A 302 -4.39 8.66 -11.02
C LEU A 302 -4.54 8.77 -12.55
N GLN A 303 -4.37 9.99 -13.04
CA GLN A 303 -4.45 10.34 -14.45
C GLN A 303 -3.04 10.51 -15.03
N ASN A 304 -2.93 10.48 -16.36
CA ASN A 304 -1.70 10.84 -17.08
C ASN A 304 -0.43 10.06 -16.69
N GLY A 305 -0.57 8.85 -16.13
CA GLY A 305 0.56 8.05 -15.65
C GLY A 305 1.26 8.64 -14.41
N GLU A 306 0.58 9.51 -13.67
CA GLU A 306 1.12 10.12 -12.45
C GLU A 306 1.31 9.09 -11.33
N THR A 307 2.11 9.47 -10.34
CA THR A 307 2.39 8.66 -9.14
C THR A 307 2.23 9.49 -7.88
N VAL A 308 1.80 8.84 -6.80
CA VAL A 308 1.86 9.38 -5.43
C VAL A 308 3.10 8.81 -4.76
N GLY A 309 3.91 9.65 -4.13
CA GLY A 309 5.17 9.22 -3.50
C GLY A 309 4.95 8.62 -2.13
N THR A 310 4.26 9.34 -1.26
CA THR A 310 4.08 8.98 0.16
C THR A 310 2.74 9.45 0.70
N VAL A 311 2.35 8.87 1.83
CA VAL A 311 1.21 9.30 2.65
C VAL A 311 1.65 9.45 4.11
N THR A 312 0.82 10.10 4.91
CA THR A 312 0.88 10.01 6.37
C THR A 312 -0.07 8.92 6.85
N ILE A 313 0.42 7.93 7.61
CA ILE A 313 -0.43 6.90 8.22
C ILE A 313 -0.59 7.18 9.71
N THR A 314 -1.82 7.22 10.21
CA THR A 314 -2.11 7.27 11.65
C THR A 314 -2.78 5.98 12.08
N ALA A 315 -2.29 5.36 13.14
CA ALA A 315 -2.92 4.20 13.74
C ALA A 315 -3.87 4.61 14.88
N SER A 316 -5.02 3.94 14.99
CA SER A 316 -5.95 4.14 16.12
C SER A 316 -5.43 3.59 17.45
N GLY A 317 -4.31 2.87 17.43
CA GLY A 317 -3.70 2.15 18.52
C GLY A 317 -2.83 1.00 17.97
N GLY A 318 -2.45 0.04 18.80
CA GLY A 318 -1.77 -1.16 18.30
C GLY A 318 -0.28 -0.99 18.03
N THR A 319 0.28 0.22 18.09
CA THR A 319 1.67 0.51 17.73
C THR A 319 2.66 0.05 18.79
N ASP A 320 2.32 0.22 20.07
CA ASP A 320 3.21 -0.07 21.19
C ASP A 320 3.40 -1.57 21.42
N ALA A 321 4.57 -1.97 21.94
CA ALA A 321 4.87 -3.37 22.22
C ALA A 321 3.79 -4.07 23.06
N ALA A 322 3.26 -3.38 24.07
CA ALA A 322 2.25 -3.91 24.98
C ALA A 322 0.80 -3.78 24.47
N ALA A 323 0.58 -3.37 23.22
CA ALA A 323 -0.77 -3.21 22.70
C ALA A 323 -1.52 -4.56 22.69
N ALA A 324 -2.78 -4.55 23.11
CA ALA A 324 -3.61 -5.74 23.16
C ALA A 324 -3.74 -6.42 21.79
N THR A 325 -3.98 -7.73 21.79
CA THR A 325 -4.28 -8.45 20.55
C THR A 325 -5.61 -7.98 19.97
N GLY A 326 -5.68 -7.90 18.64
CA GLY A 326 -6.87 -7.40 17.95
C GLY A 326 -6.55 -6.53 16.74
N ASN A 327 -7.58 -5.89 16.19
CA ASN A 327 -7.50 -5.11 14.97
C ASN A 327 -7.53 -3.61 15.30
N TYR A 328 -6.62 -2.87 14.69
CA TYR A 328 -6.49 -1.42 14.80
C TYR A 328 -6.57 -0.79 13.42
N THR A 329 -7.13 0.41 13.33
CA THR A 329 -7.34 1.10 12.05
C THR A 329 -6.07 1.86 11.65
N LEU A 330 -5.61 1.70 10.41
CA LEU A 330 -4.54 2.49 9.80
C LEU A 330 -5.17 3.50 8.83
N THR A 331 -5.23 4.77 9.22
CA THR A 331 -5.87 5.82 8.42
C THR A 331 -4.81 6.58 7.62
N PRO A 332 -4.83 6.52 6.26
CA PRO A 332 -3.98 7.35 5.45
C PRO A 332 -4.50 8.78 5.36
N SER A 333 -3.59 9.72 5.17
CA SER A 333 -3.86 11.15 4.96
C SER A 333 -2.67 11.82 4.28
N ALA A 334 -2.81 13.10 3.90
CA ALA A 334 -1.72 13.95 3.40
C ALA A 334 -0.86 13.26 2.32
N ALA A 335 -1.51 12.72 1.30
CA ALA A 335 -0.83 12.16 0.12
C ALA A 335 0.03 13.25 -0.53
N THR A 336 1.31 12.96 -0.75
CA THR A 336 2.30 13.91 -1.27
C THR A 336 3.44 13.18 -1.99
N GLY A 337 4.36 13.93 -2.58
CA GLY A 337 5.47 13.39 -3.38
C GLY A 337 5.02 12.67 -4.65
N GLY A 338 5.96 12.13 -5.41
CA GLY A 338 5.68 11.59 -6.74
C GLY A 338 5.49 12.70 -7.78
N THR A 339 4.70 12.43 -8.81
CA THR A 339 4.47 13.37 -9.93
C THR A 339 3.07 14.00 -9.94
N PHE A 340 2.14 13.49 -9.13
CA PHE A 340 0.79 14.06 -9.04
C PHE A 340 0.78 15.41 -8.30
N GLN A 341 -0.22 16.23 -8.60
CA GLN A 341 -0.49 17.47 -7.88
C GLN A 341 -1.79 17.32 -7.09
N PRO A 342 -1.80 17.43 -5.75
CA PRO A 342 -3.00 17.15 -4.94
C PRO A 342 -4.23 17.96 -5.35
N ASN A 343 -4.07 19.22 -5.74
CA ASN A 343 -5.17 20.10 -6.16
C ASN A 343 -5.83 19.69 -7.49
N ASN A 344 -5.23 18.76 -8.24
CA ASN A 344 -5.84 18.17 -9.43
C ASN A 344 -6.82 17.03 -9.09
N TYR A 345 -6.92 16.65 -7.82
CA TYR A 345 -7.70 15.50 -7.37
C TYR A 345 -8.62 15.82 -6.18
N THR A 346 -9.78 15.18 -6.17
CA THR A 346 -10.59 14.99 -4.96
C THR A 346 -10.14 13.67 -4.33
N ILE A 347 -9.38 13.76 -3.24
CA ILE A 347 -8.75 12.58 -2.62
C ILE A 347 -9.65 11.98 -1.54
N THR A 348 -9.96 10.70 -1.68
CA THR A 348 -10.67 9.90 -0.68
C THR A 348 -9.69 8.92 -0.03
N TYR A 349 -9.66 8.89 1.30
CA TYR A 349 -8.76 8.04 2.07
C TYR A 349 -9.51 6.84 2.64
N HIS A 350 -9.01 5.64 2.35
CA HIS A 350 -9.55 4.37 2.85
C HIS A 350 -8.59 3.74 3.85
N ALA A 351 -9.12 3.32 4.98
CA ALA A 351 -8.32 2.75 6.04
C ALA A 351 -7.85 1.31 5.74
N GLY A 352 -6.63 1.00 6.13
CA GLY A 352 -6.12 -0.36 6.28
C GLY A 352 -6.31 -0.86 7.71
N THR A 353 -5.88 -2.09 7.98
CA THR A 353 -5.94 -2.70 9.33
C THR A 353 -4.55 -3.12 9.79
N LEU A 354 -4.16 -2.73 11.00
CA LEU A 354 -3.05 -3.32 11.75
C LEU A 354 -3.60 -4.40 12.69
N THR A 355 -3.24 -5.65 12.46
CA THR A 355 -3.62 -6.77 13.35
C THR A 355 -2.49 -7.08 14.31
N VAL A 356 -2.73 -6.97 15.61
CA VAL A 356 -1.82 -7.44 16.66
C VAL A 356 -2.13 -8.90 16.96
N ILE A 357 -1.21 -9.80 16.58
CA ILE A 357 -1.32 -11.25 16.74
C ILE A 357 -0.66 -11.66 18.05
N ALA A 358 -1.23 -12.65 18.75
CA ALA A 358 -0.60 -13.26 19.92
C ALA A 358 0.77 -13.88 19.56
N PRO A 359 1.75 -13.86 20.47
CA PRO A 359 3.02 -14.54 20.23
C PRO A 359 2.80 -16.07 20.20
N ALA A 360 3.71 -16.81 19.58
CA ALA A 360 3.69 -18.27 19.60
C ALA A 360 4.64 -18.82 20.67
N LEU A 361 4.46 -20.08 21.07
CA LEU A 361 5.29 -20.71 22.11
C LEU A 361 6.21 -21.77 21.49
N GLN A 362 7.53 -21.62 21.63
CA GLN A 362 8.50 -22.66 21.29
C GLN A 362 8.88 -23.45 22.52
N ILE A 363 8.97 -24.76 22.37
CA ILE A 363 9.40 -25.70 23.41
C ILE A 363 10.64 -26.43 22.91
N THR A 364 11.69 -26.42 23.71
CA THR A 364 12.87 -27.27 23.53
C THR A 364 13.03 -28.13 24.77
N ALA A 365 13.27 -29.43 24.60
CA ALA A 365 13.61 -30.32 25.71
C ALA A 365 15.12 -30.52 25.80
N ALA A 366 15.64 -30.77 27.01
CA ALA A 366 17.05 -31.10 27.21
C ALA A 366 17.45 -32.37 26.44
N THR A 367 16.54 -33.33 26.32
CA THR A 367 16.65 -34.47 25.40
C THR A 367 15.30 -34.80 24.74
N ALA A 368 15.35 -35.29 23.51
CA ALA A 368 14.19 -35.82 22.79
C ALA A 368 13.82 -37.25 23.23
N THR A 369 14.68 -37.91 24.01
CA THR A 369 14.48 -39.27 24.52
C THR A 369 14.62 -39.31 26.03
N PRO A 370 13.71 -38.68 26.79
CA PRO A 370 13.77 -38.71 28.25
C PRO A 370 13.66 -40.14 28.77
N ALA A 371 14.46 -40.45 29.79
CA ALA A 371 14.30 -41.69 30.54
C ALA A 371 12.99 -41.63 31.36
N PRO A 372 12.23 -42.73 31.43
CA PRO A 372 10.97 -42.74 32.17
C PRO A 372 11.22 -42.52 33.66
N GLY A 373 10.35 -41.72 34.29
CA GLY A 373 10.46 -41.30 35.69
C GLY A 373 11.58 -40.29 35.98
N ALA A 374 12.42 -39.94 35.00
CA ALA A 374 13.52 -39.00 35.18
C ALA A 374 13.13 -37.56 34.77
N PRO A 375 13.68 -36.53 35.44
CA PRO A 375 13.45 -35.14 35.06
C PRO A 375 14.11 -34.78 33.73
N ASN A 376 13.36 -34.13 32.85
CA ASN A 376 13.80 -33.58 31.57
C ASN A 376 13.46 -32.09 31.51
N ALA A 377 14.48 -31.22 31.60
CA ALA A 377 14.26 -29.78 31.59
C ALA A 377 13.68 -29.31 30.23
N LEU A 378 12.71 -28.41 30.26
CA LEU A 378 12.22 -27.72 29.07
C LEU A 378 12.67 -26.25 29.08
N THR A 379 13.07 -25.75 27.93
CA THR A 379 13.22 -24.33 27.65
C THR A 379 11.99 -23.86 26.87
N LEU A 380 11.32 -22.83 27.40
CA LEU A 380 10.11 -22.27 26.80
C LEU A 380 10.41 -20.85 26.32
N ARG A 381 10.05 -20.53 25.08
CA ARG A 381 10.29 -19.21 24.47
C ARG A 381 9.04 -18.69 23.78
N PHE A 382 8.62 -17.48 24.12
CA PHE A 382 7.67 -16.75 23.30
C PHE A 382 8.38 -16.20 22.08
N VAL A 383 7.84 -16.48 20.90
CA VAL A 383 8.44 -16.07 19.63
C VAL A 383 7.44 -15.38 18.73
N ASP A 384 7.96 -14.54 17.85
CA ASP A 384 7.20 -13.95 16.76
C ASP A 384 7.02 -14.93 15.59
N THR A 385 6.34 -14.47 14.54
CA THR A 385 6.09 -15.25 13.33
C THR A 385 7.36 -15.66 12.57
N THR A 386 8.51 -15.07 12.88
CA THR A 386 9.82 -15.42 12.30
C THR A 386 10.64 -16.37 13.19
N GLY A 387 10.18 -16.63 14.42
CA GLY A 387 10.87 -17.46 15.41
C GLY A 387 11.83 -16.71 16.32
N ALA A 388 11.88 -15.37 16.24
CA ALA A 388 12.70 -14.54 17.13
C ALA A 388 12.04 -14.39 18.51
N THR A 389 12.83 -14.36 19.60
CA THR A 389 12.30 -14.19 20.97
C THR A 389 11.59 -12.84 21.12
N VAL A 390 10.38 -12.86 21.67
CA VAL A 390 9.64 -11.65 22.04
C VAL A 390 10.05 -11.20 23.44
N SER A 391 11.12 -10.41 23.53
CA SER A 391 11.77 -10.05 24.80
C SER A 391 10.95 -9.16 25.75
N SER A 392 9.82 -8.62 25.30
CA SER A 392 8.92 -7.82 26.13
C SER A 392 7.96 -8.67 26.96
N VAL A 393 7.86 -9.98 26.68
CA VAL A 393 7.04 -10.90 27.48
C VAL A 393 7.77 -11.24 28.77
N THR A 394 7.28 -10.74 29.90
CA THR A 394 7.83 -11.01 31.24
C THR A 394 6.68 -11.26 32.23
N GLY A 395 6.91 -12.06 33.27
CA GLY A 395 5.92 -12.37 34.31
C GLY A 395 5.38 -13.80 34.23
N ASP A 396 4.38 -14.09 35.06
CA ASP A 396 3.75 -15.41 35.17
C ASP A 396 2.69 -15.61 34.09
N TYR A 397 2.74 -16.76 33.40
CA TYR A 397 1.74 -17.19 32.44
C TYR A 397 1.21 -18.57 32.82
N GLU A 398 -0.12 -18.75 32.78
CA GLU A 398 -0.79 -20.03 33.03
C GLU A 398 -0.70 -20.91 31.77
N LEU A 399 0.21 -21.89 31.79
CA LEU A 399 0.43 -22.82 30.68
C LEU A 399 -0.27 -24.15 30.95
N THR A 400 -0.89 -24.71 29.91
CA THR A 400 -1.38 -26.10 29.94
C THR A 400 -0.57 -26.95 28.97
N PHE A 401 0.09 -28.00 29.47
CA PHE A 401 0.86 -28.95 28.66
C PHE A 401 0.03 -30.18 28.30
N ARG A 402 0.17 -30.69 27.06
CA ARG A 402 -0.57 -31.86 26.54
C ARG A 402 0.30 -32.65 25.57
N GLY A 403 -0.06 -33.90 25.30
CA GLY A 403 0.56 -34.74 24.28
C GLY A 403 0.91 -36.13 24.79
N LEU A 404 1.46 -36.21 26.01
CA LEU A 404 1.83 -37.47 26.66
C LEU A 404 0.66 -38.08 27.44
N ALA A 405 0.62 -39.41 27.49
CA ALA A 405 -0.43 -40.18 28.14
C ALA A 405 -0.04 -40.63 29.55
N THR A 406 -1.05 -40.86 30.38
CA THR A 406 -0.93 -41.47 31.71
C THR A 406 -0.42 -42.92 31.60
N ALA A 407 0.45 -43.33 32.52
CA ALA A 407 0.96 -44.70 32.62
C ALA A 407 -0.14 -45.70 33.01
N ALA A 408 0.16 -47.00 32.89
CA ALA A 408 -0.81 -48.07 33.08
C ALA A 408 -1.35 -48.16 34.52
N ASP A 409 -0.54 -47.80 35.51
CA ASP A 409 -0.93 -47.73 36.93
C ASP A 409 -1.76 -46.48 37.29
N GLY A 410 -1.99 -45.58 36.33
CA GLY A 410 -2.72 -44.32 36.53
C GLY A 410 -1.84 -43.12 36.85
N THR A 411 -0.51 -43.26 36.91
CA THR A 411 0.44 -42.18 37.16
C THR A 411 0.52 -41.23 35.94
N PRO A 412 0.13 -39.95 36.06
CA PRO A 412 0.17 -39.03 34.93
C PRO A 412 1.57 -38.45 34.74
N PRO A 413 1.96 -38.09 33.49
CA PRO A 413 3.13 -37.25 33.28
C PRO A 413 2.93 -35.88 33.94
N THR A 414 4.01 -35.30 34.45
CA THR A 414 3.98 -34.02 35.18
C THR A 414 4.97 -33.01 34.61
N VAL A 415 4.68 -31.73 34.79
CA VAL A 415 5.60 -30.62 34.55
C VAL A 415 5.72 -29.80 35.83
N THR A 416 6.89 -29.24 36.12
CA THR A 416 7.04 -28.38 37.31
C THR A 416 6.48 -26.97 37.09
N ASP A 417 5.81 -26.42 38.10
CA ASP A 417 5.39 -25.01 38.15
C ASP A 417 6.58 -24.07 38.42
N ARG A 418 6.32 -22.76 38.51
CA ARG A 418 7.35 -21.75 38.84
C ARG A 418 8.03 -21.95 40.20
N LEU A 419 7.45 -22.72 41.11
CA LEU A 419 8.01 -23.05 42.43
C LEU A 419 8.72 -24.41 42.45
N GLY A 420 8.70 -25.14 41.34
CA GLY A 420 9.27 -26.49 41.23
C GLY A 420 8.33 -27.62 41.64
N ALA A 421 7.05 -27.34 41.96
CA ALA A 421 6.08 -28.36 42.33
C ALA A 421 5.58 -29.11 41.08
N ALA A 422 5.46 -30.43 41.16
CA ALA A 422 4.98 -31.25 40.04
C ALA A 422 3.48 -31.08 39.81
N VAL A 423 3.10 -30.71 38.58
CA VAL A 423 1.72 -30.52 38.14
C VAL A 423 1.40 -31.48 36.99
N PRO A 424 0.31 -32.28 37.08
CA PRO A 424 -0.08 -33.19 36.00
C PRO A 424 -0.38 -32.45 34.69
N LEU A 425 0.08 -33.02 33.56
CA LEU A 425 -0.28 -32.54 32.23
C LEU A 425 -1.80 -32.44 32.07
N GLY A 426 -2.26 -31.44 31.32
CA GLY A 426 -3.67 -31.09 31.18
C GLY A 426 -4.21 -30.11 32.22
N THR A 427 -3.46 -29.88 33.30
CA THR A 427 -3.75 -28.84 34.32
C THR A 427 -3.01 -27.55 33.96
N ALA A 428 -3.66 -26.40 34.14
CA ALA A 428 -3.00 -25.10 33.98
C ALA A 428 -2.03 -24.87 35.14
N THR A 429 -0.82 -24.40 34.82
CA THR A 429 0.22 -24.12 35.82
C THR A 429 0.95 -22.82 35.50
N PRO A 430 1.25 -21.98 36.52
CA PRO A 430 1.99 -20.74 36.32
C PRO A 430 3.48 -21.04 36.04
N ILE A 431 3.99 -20.48 34.94
CA ILE A 431 5.40 -20.48 34.57
C ILE A 431 5.88 -19.03 34.44
N HIS A 432 7.02 -18.72 35.05
CA HIS A 432 7.58 -17.38 35.02
C HIS A 432 8.48 -17.18 33.79
N PHE A 433 8.27 -16.11 33.05
CA PHE A 433 9.10 -15.71 31.92
C PHE A 433 9.89 -14.44 32.24
N THR A 434 11.15 -14.43 31.82
CA THR A 434 12.02 -13.25 31.82
C THR A 434 12.49 -13.02 30.40
N SER A 435 12.20 -11.85 29.85
CA SER A 435 12.61 -11.49 28.48
C SER A 435 12.19 -12.50 27.41
N GLY A 436 10.97 -13.03 27.51
CA GLY A 436 10.38 -13.97 26.57
C GLY A 436 10.79 -15.42 26.77
N GLU A 437 11.69 -15.72 27.71
CA GLU A 437 12.18 -17.07 27.96
C GLU A 437 11.90 -17.51 29.39
N SER A 438 11.66 -18.80 29.60
CA SER A 438 11.55 -19.39 30.93
C SER A 438 12.63 -20.44 31.16
N THR A 439 13.28 -20.32 32.33
CA THR A 439 14.31 -21.24 32.83
C THR A 439 13.97 -21.81 34.21
N ALA A 440 12.85 -21.39 34.82
CA ALA A 440 12.37 -21.83 36.13
C ALA A 440 10.92 -22.34 36.01
N GLY A 441 10.72 -23.62 36.35
CA GLY A 441 9.52 -24.38 35.96
C GLY A 441 9.69 -25.02 34.58
N GLY A 442 8.83 -25.97 34.22
CA GLY A 442 8.93 -26.66 32.93
C GLY A 442 9.78 -27.93 32.96
N VAL A 443 10.14 -28.49 34.11
CA VAL A 443 10.79 -29.81 34.15
C VAL A 443 9.73 -30.88 33.92
N LEU A 444 9.82 -31.59 32.80
CA LEU A 444 8.94 -32.69 32.45
C LEU A 444 9.41 -33.99 33.13
N VAL A 445 8.46 -34.75 33.68
CA VAL A 445 8.64 -36.16 34.02
C VAL A 445 7.56 -36.96 33.31
N ALA A 446 7.98 -37.93 32.51
CA ALA A 446 7.10 -38.81 31.75
C ALA A 446 7.37 -40.26 32.16
N TYR A 447 6.35 -41.11 32.09
CA TYR A 447 6.42 -42.48 32.61
C TYR A 447 6.15 -43.48 31.49
N LYS A 448 4.99 -43.40 30.84
CA LYS A 448 4.56 -44.35 29.83
C LYS A 448 5.56 -44.46 28.66
N ALA A 449 5.92 -45.69 28.29
CA ALA A 449 6.65 -45.95 27.06
C ALA A 449 5.77 -45.60 25.84
N GLU A 450 6.13 -44.53 25.13
CA GLU A 450 5.41 -44.04 23.96
C GLU A 450 6.30 -43.13 23.11
N GLY A 451 6.04 -43.07 21.80
CA GLY A 451 6.79 -42.21 20.90
C GLY A 451 6.80 -42.67 19.44
N PRO A 452 7.06 -41.77 18.49
CA PRO A 452 7.24 -40.33 18.67
C PRO A 452 5.91 -39.60 18.97
N VAL A 453 5.90 -38.74 19.99
CA VAL A 453 4.74 -37.94 20.42
C VAL A 453 5.16 -36.48 20.58
N THR A 454 4.35 -35.53 20.11
CA THR A 454 4.64 -34.11 20.25
C THR A 454 4.00 -33.54 21.53
N LEU A 455 4.83 -32.96 22.38
CA LEU A 455 4.40 -32.17 23.53
C LEU A 455 4.00 -30.77 23.06
N HIS A 456 2.79 -30.38 23.42
CA HIS A 456 2.23 -29.06 23.15
C HIS A 456 2.01 -28.28 24.44
N ALA A 457 2.12 -26.95 24.36
CA ALA A 457 1.77 -26.05 25.45
C ALA A 457 1.02 -24.82 24.92
N SER A 458 0.11 -24.27 25.73
CA SER A 458 -0.70 -23.11 25.37
C SER A 458 -1.09 -22.25 26.58
N CYS A 459 -1.25 -20.94 26.36
CA CYS A 459 -1.76 -19.96 27.32
C CYS A 459 -2.54 -18.82 26.63
N GLY A 460 -3.81 -18.60 26.97
CA GLY A 460 -4.58 -17.37 26.64
C GLY A 460 -4.66 -16.91 25.16
N GLY A 461 -4.15 -17.68 24.20
CA GLY A 461 -4.03 -17.33 22.77
C GLY A 461 -2.69 -17.71 22.13
N ALA A 462 -1.62 -17.82 22.94
CA ALA A 462 -0.34 -18.37 22.49
C ALA A 462 -0.35 -19.89 22.61
N ALA A 463 0.19 -20.57 21.60
CA ALA A 463 0.30 -22.03 21.60
C ALA A 463 1.53 -22.46 20.80
N SER A 464 2.05 -23.65 21.12
CA SER A 464 3.14 -24.26 20.37
C SER A 464 2.73 -24.86 19.02
N THR A 465 1.45 -24.74 18.68
CA THR A 465 0.87 -25.08 17.37
C THR A 465 0.64 -23.86 16.48
N ASN A 466 0.78 -22.64 17.01
CA ASN A 466 0.58 -21.42 16.22
C ASN A 466 1.78 -21.18 15.29
N THR A 467 1.58 -20.41 14.22
CA THR A 467 2.64 -20.00 13.29
C THR A 467 3.82 -19.35 14.03
N GLY A 468 5.03 -19.87 13.84
CA GLY A 468 6.25 -19.47 14.55
C GLY A 468 6.56 -20.32 15.79
N GLY A 469 5.53 -20.95 16.38
CA GLY A 469 5.65 -21.90 17.50
C GLY A 469 6.08 -23.29 17.04
N ALA A 470 6.69 -24.03 17.96
CA ALA A 470 7.08 -25.42 17.74
C ALA A 470 6.91 -26.20 19.05
N GLY A 471 6.10 -27.26 19.01
CA GLY A 471 6.12 -28.30 20.05
C GLY A 471 7.42 -29.09 20.01
N VAL A 472 7.66 -29.92 21.02
CA VAL A 472 8.83 -30.81 21.07
C VAL A 472 8.39 -32.26 20.88
N THR A 473 9.00 -32.96 19.93
CA THR A 473 8.75 -34.38 19.70
C THR A 473 9.63 -35.22 20.63
N LEU A 474 9.00 -36.12 21.38
CA LEU A 474 9.62 -36.96 22.39
C LEU A 474 9.39 -38.45 22.10
N THR A 475 10.34 -39.29 22.49
CA THR A 475 10.21 -40.76 22.51
C THR A 475 10.67 -41.30 23.86
N ILE A 476 9.73 -41.83 24.64
CA ILE A 476 9.97 -42.43 25.93
C ILE A 476 10.18 -43.92 25.70
N ALA A 477 11.37 -44.42 25.98
CA ALA A 477 11.70 -45.83 25.81
C ALA A 477 11.07 -46.68 26.92
N ASN A 478 10.79 -47.94 26.58
CA ASN A 478 10.45 -48.97 27.55
C ASN A 478 11.70 -49.36 28.37
N THR A 479 11.53 -49.53 29.67
CA THR A 479 12.55 -49.96 30.63
C THR A 479 12.13 -51.31 31.19
N ALA A 480 13.07 -52.24 31.33
CA ALA A 480 12.73 -53.54 31.92
C ALA A 480 12.45 -53.39 33.43
N PRO A 481 11.58 -54.24 34.01
CA PRO A 481 11.29 -54.24 35.43
C PRO A 481 12.55 -54.47 36.29
N VAL A 482 12.56 -53.92 37.50
CA VAL A 482 13.60 -54.14 38.52
C VAL A 482 13.01 -55.00 39.64
N PRO A 483 13.43 -56.28 39.77
CA PRO A 483 12.91 -57.16 40.80
C PRO A 483 13.32 -56.75 42.21
N GLY A 484 12.37 -56.84 43.14
CA GLY A 484 12.59 -56.71 44.57
C GLY A 484 13.17 -57.99 45.17
N ALA A 485 13.64 -57.90 46.42
CA ALA A 485 14.13 -59.07 47.14
C ALA A 485 12.95 -59.84 47.77
N ASP A 486 12.81 -61.12 47.41
CA ASP A 486 11.77 -62.00 47.95
C ASP A 486 12.36 -62.98 48.97
N LEU A 487 11.72 -63.05 50.14
CA LEU A 487 12.07 -63.98 51.20
C LEU A 487 10.84 -64.76 51.64
N LEU A 488 10.93 -66.09 51.57
CA LEU A 488 9.92 -67.02 52.05
C LEU A 488 10.50 -67.90 53.15
N ASN A 489 9.67 -68.21 54.14
CA ASN A 489 10.03 -69.11 55.22
C ASN A 489 9.22 -70.39 55.10
N ARG A 490 9.89 -71.54 55.25
CA ARG A 490 9.25 -72.86 55.27
C ARG A 490 9.63 -73.66 56.50
N GLY A 491 8.68 -74.46 56.99
CA GLY A 491 8.96 -75.52 57.95
C GLY A 491 9.60 -76.74 57.27
N TRP A 492 10.15 -77.64 58.08
CA TRP A 492 10.76 -78.89 57.63
C TRP A 492 9.80 -79.72 56.77
N GLY A 493 10.25 -80.11 55.58
CA GLY A 493 9.49 -80.93 54.62
C GLY A 493 8.25 -80.27 54.01
N LEU A 494 7.89 -79.05 54.41
CA LEU A 494 6.67 -78.40 53.94
C LEU A 494 6.84 -77.83 52.53
N ARG A 495 5.82 -78.07 51.69
CA ARG A 495 5.66 -77.44 50.37
C ARG A 495 5.20 -76.00 50.54
N LEU A 496 5.60 -75.13 49.62
CA LEU A 496 5.09 -73.75 49.55
C LEU A 496 4.13 -73.58 48.38
N LYS A 497 3.08 -72.79 48.61
CA LYS A 497 2.15 -72.29 47.60
C LYS A 497 2.13 -70.77 47.71
N VAL A 498 2.70 -70.09 46.73
CA VAL A 498 2.93 -68.64 46.76
C VAL A 498 2.12 -67.99 45.64
N LYS A 499 1.42 -66.89 45.87
CA LYS A 499 0.73 -66.21 44.77
C LYS A 499 1.77 -65.50 43.90
N LYS A 500 1.54 -65.49 42.59
CA LYS A 500 2.34 -64.71 41.64
C LYS A 500 2.42 -63.24 42.05
N THR A 501 1.29 -62.68 42.49
CA THR A 501 1.19 -61.28 42.92
C THR A 501 2.05 -60.96 44.13
N ASP A 502 2.32 -61.94 45.01
CA ASP A 502 3.12 -61.71 46.20
C ASP A 502 4.62 -61.59 45.83
N LEU A 503 5.04 -62.29 44.77
CA LEU A 503 6.42 -62.26 44.26
C LEU A 503 6.74 -61.05 43.39
N VAL A 504 5.75 -60.36 42.85
CA VAL A 504 5.95 -59.15 42.05
C VAL A 504 5.52 -57.88 42.79
N ALA A 505 5.10 -58.00 44.06
CA ALA A 505 4.54 -56.87 44.82
C ALA A 505 5.57 -55.80 45.18
N ASN A 506 6.83 -56.20 45.34
CA ASN A 506 7.98 -55.35 45.65
C ASN A 506 8.83 -55.02 44.41
N ASP A 507 8.48 -55.58 43.25
CA ASP A 507 9.11 -55.26 41.97
C ASP A 507 8.69 -53.86 41.55
N THR A 508 9.59 -53.17 40.84
CA THR A 508 9.34 -51.80 40.38
C THR A 508 9.60 -51.69 38.89
N ASP A 509 8.95 -50.72 38.25
CA ASP A 509 9.17 -50.41 36.85
C ASP A 509 9.16 -48.90 36.64
N ALA A 510 10.14 -48.40 35.88
CA ALA A 510 10.31 -46.96 35.70
C ALA A 510 9.23 -46.36 34.79
N ASN A 511 8.63 -47.17 33.91
CA ASN A 511 7.53 -46.77 33.04
C ASN A 511 6.16 -46.86 33.73
N HIS A 512 6.12 -47.41 34.94
CA HIS A 512 4.90 -47.68 35.69
C HIS A 512 3.94 -48.62 34.94
N ASP A 513 4.53 -49.58 34.21
CA ASP A 513 3.78 -50.65 33.56
C ASP A 513 3.32 -51.71 34.58
N LEU A 514 2.22 -52.40 34.25
CA LEU A 514 1.69 -53.45 35.13
C LEU A 514 2.57 -54.70 35.07
N LEU A 515 3.13 -55.09 36.22
CA LEU A 515 4.06 -56.21 36.30
C LEU A 515 3.37 -57.56 36.44
N SER A 516 3.93 -58.57 35.78
CA SER A 516 3.43 -59.94 35.85
C SER A 516 4.56 -60.97 35.85
N LEU A 517 4.36 -62.07 36.59
CA LEU A 517 5.29 -63.19 36.62
C LEU A 517 4.97 -64.15 35.45
N THR A 518 5.95 -64.31 34.55
CA THR A 518 5.80 -65.10 33.31
C THR A 518 6.40 -66.49 33.42
N SER A 519 7.52 -66.65 34.14
CA SER A 519 8.18 -67.95 34.30
C SER A 519 8.86 -68.11 35.66
N VAL A 520 9.21 -69.36 36.00
CA VAL A 520 10.07 -69.73 37.13
C VAL A 520 11.07 -70.77 36.67
N THR A 521 12.23 -70.87 37.32
CA THR A 521 13.13 -72.01 37.10
C THR A 521 12.39 -73.30 37.44
N THR A 522 12.61 -74.36 36.67
CA THR A 522 11.93 -75.66 36.90
C THR A 522 12.46 -76.38 38.13
N ASN A 523 13.71 -76.11 38.49
CA ASN A 523 14.37 -76.58 39.71
C ASN A 523 14.90 -75.37 40.50
N SER A 524 14.90 -75.50 41.81
CA SER A 524 15.60 -74.58 42.71
C SER A 524 17.12 -74.83 42.70
N ALA A 525 17.87 -73.96 43.36
CA ALA A 525 19.32 -74.07 43.53
C ALA A 525 19.73 -75.39 44.22
N ASN A 526 18.91 -75.88 45.17
CA ASN A 526 19.11 -77.15 45.86
C ASN A 526 18.20 -78.28 45.34
N GLY A 527 17.75 -78.20 44.09
CA GLY A 527 17.13 -79.32 43.37
C GLY A 527 15.66 -79.62 43.74
N ALA A 528 15.01 -78.76 44.52
CA ALA A 528 13.56 -78.82 44.72
C ALA A 528 12.84 -78.51 43.41
N LYS A 529 11.69 -79.15 43.18
CA LYS A 529 10.88 -78.91 41.98
C LYS A 529 10.06 -77.64 42.17
N VAL A 530 10.09 -76.75 41.18
CA VAL A 530 9.34 -75.50 41.17
C VAL A 530 8.42 -75.49 39.95
N THR A 531 7.14 -75.19 40.15
CA THR A 531 6.13 -75.26 39.09
C THR A 531 5.22 -74.03 39.12
N LEU A 532 5.03 -73.43 37.95
CA LEU A 532 4.07 -72.35 37.75
C LEU A 532 2.72 -72.92 37.29
N ALA A 533 1.65 -72.72 38.06
CA ALA A 533 0.32 -73.17 37.68
C ALA A 533 -0.78 -72.21 38.16
N GLY A 534 -1.61 -71.74 37.23
CA GLY A 534 -2.65 -70.74 37.51
C GLY A 534 -2.04 -69.45 38.09
N ASN A 535 -2.56 -69.00 39.23
CA ASN A 535 -2.08 -67.80 39.94
C ASN A 535 -1.00 -68.08 40.99
N TYR A 536 -0.45 -69.30 41.03
CA TYR A 536 0.45 -69.73 42.09
C TYR A 536 1.77 -70.32 41.56
N VAL A 537 2.82 -70.13 42.33
CA VAL A 537 4.08 -70.88 42.27
C VAL A 537 4.04 -71.96 43.34
N TYR A 538 4.35 -73.19 42.96
CA TYR A 538 4.46 -74.34 43.85
C TYR A 538 5.92 -74.74 43.99
N TYR A 539 6.38 -74.89 45.23
CA TYR A 539 7.73 -75.35 45.58
C TYR A 539 7.64 -76.67 46.34
N GLU A 540 8.27 -77.71 45.80
CA GLU A 540 8.27 -79.08 46.34
C GLU A 540 9.69 -79.47 46.79
N PRO A 541 9.98 -79.46 48.12
CA PRO A 541 11.28 -79.78 48.67
C PRO A 541 11.80 -81.17 48.33
N ILE A 542 13.13 -81.31 48.22
CA ILE A 542 13.80 -82.61 48.32
C ILE A 542 14.61 -82.77 49.63
N ASN A 543 14.93 -81.66 50.29
CA ASN A 543 15.69 -81.62 51.54
C ASN A 543 15.24 -80.44 52.43
N ASN A 544 15.88 -80.30 53.59
CA ASN A 544 15.63 -79.23 54.58
C ASN A 544 16.74 -78.18 54.63
N GLU A 545 17.37 -77.90 53.49
CA GLU A 545 18.37 -76.84 53.35
C GLU A 545 17.69 -75.53 52.94
N ASN A 546 18.29 -74.39 53.32
CA ASN A 546 17.93 -73.11 52.71
C ASN A 546 18.10 -73.23 51.20
N ASP A 547 17.25 -72.58 50.44
CA ASP A 547 17.17 -72.79 49.00
C ASP A 547 16.84 -71.47 48.29
N SER A 548 16.89 -71.46 46.97
CA SER A 548 16.42 -70.34 46.16
C SER A 548 15.95 -70.79 44.80
N PHE A 549 15.05 -70.03 44.20
CA PHE A 549 14.68 -70.20 42.80
C PHE A 549 14.53 -68.83 42.12
N GLN A 550 14.65 -68.80 40.80
CA GLN A 550 14.45 -67.56 40.05
C GLN A 550 13.04 -67.52 39.44
N TYR A 551 12.50 -66.32 39.32
CA TYR A 551 11.31 -66.04 38.52
C TYR A 551 11.63 -64.98 37.49
N THR A 552 10.88 -64.97 36.39
CA THR A 552 10.94 -63.91 35.38
C THR A 552 9.71 -63.02 35.53
N VAL A 553 9.95 -61.74 35.80
CA VAL A 553 8.95 -60.68 35.78
C VAL A 553 8.97 -59.99 34.42
N SER A 554 7.79 -59.61 33.93
CA SER A 554 7.61 -58.86 32.69
C SER A 554 6.69 -57.67 32.90
N ASP A 555 6.99 -56.58 32.19
CA ASP A 555 6.16 -55.38 32.06
C ASP A 555 5.01 -55.53 31.05
N GLY A 556 4.96 -56.62 30.29
CA GLY A 556 4.00 -56.80 29.20
C GLY A 556 4.28 -55.96 27.93
N GLN A 557 5.31 -55.12 27.96
CA GLN A 557 5.75 -54.20 26.91
C GLN A 557 7.05 -54.66 26.23
N GLY A 558 7.59 -55.82 26.64
CA GLY A 558 8.74 -56.49 26.05
C GLY A 558 9.98 -56.48 26.95
N GLY A 559 9.95 -55.77 28.09
CA GLY A 559 10.95 -55.86 29.14
C GLY A 559 10.71 -57.06 30.04
N VAL A 560 11.79 -57.79 30.31
CA VAL A 560 11.80 -58.96 31.19
C VAL A 560 13.08 -58.96 32.03
N THR A 561 12.95 -59.31 33.30
CA THR A 561 14.09 -59.42 34.23
C THR A 561 13.88 -60.63 35.15
N ASN A 562 14.98 -61.21 35.62
CA ASN A 562 14.93 -62.33 36.56
C ASN A 562 15.07 -61.83 38.01
N GLY A 563 14.08 -62.13 38.85
CA GLY A 563 14.14 -61.97 40.30
C GLY A 563 14.56 -63.27 40.99
N THR A 564 14.95 -63.18 42.26
CA THR A 564 15.38 -64.34 43.07
C THR A 564 14.55 -64.42 44.34
N VAL A 565 13.94 -65.59 44.56
CA VAL A 565 13.28 -65.92 45.82
C VAL A 565 14.23 -66.70 46.70
N ALA A 566 14.57 -66.15 47.86
CA ALA A 566 15.27 -66.86 48.91
C ALA A 566 14.27 -67.62 49.78
N ILE A 567 14.55 -68.89 50.06
CA ILE A 567 13.75 -69.74 50.94
C ILE A 567 14.61 -70.10 52.14
N THR A 568 14.14 -69.71 53.32
CA THR A 568 14.78 -70.09 54.59
C THR A 568 13.98 -71.19 55.28
N VAL A 569 14.70 -72.18 55.81
CA VAL A 569 14.12 -73.28 56.57
C VAL A 569 14.16 -72.91 58.05
N GLY A 570 13.00 -72.98 58.71
CA GLY A 570 12.91 -72.75 60.15
C GLY A 570 13.60 -73.83 61.00
N ASP A 571 13.64 -73.61 62.32
CA ASP A 571 14.30 -74.50 63.26
C ASP A 571 13.82 -75.96 63.15
N GLN A 572 14.79 -76.87 63.36
CA GLN A 572 14.54 -78.30 63.49
C GLN A 572 13.55 -78.60 64.61
N PRO A 573 12.64 -79.57 64.45
CA PRO A 573 11.80 -80.02 65.55
C PRO A 573 12.68 -80.63 66.65
N VAL A 574 12.49 -80.17 67.90
CA VAL A 574 13.14 -80.78 69.06
C VAL A 574 12.34 -82.03 69.44
N LEU A 575 12.84 -83.20 69.06
CA LEU A 575 12.17 -84.49 69.31
C LEU A 575 12.28 -84.98 70.77
N SER A 576 13.08 -84.28 71.59
CA SER A 576 13.21 -84.49 73.03
C SER A 576 12.24 -83.60 73.82
N PRO A 577 11.73 -84.03 74.99
CA PRO A 577 10.81 -83.22 75.77
C PRO A 577 11.49 -81.94 76.30
N LEU A 578 10.81 -80.80 76.12
CA LEU A 578 11.24 -79.48 76.59
C LEU A 578 11.05 -79.29 78.10
N ALA A 579 10.07 -79.97 78.69
CA ALA A 579 9.82 -79.95 80.12
C ALA A 579 9.09 -81.22 80.56
N THR A 580 9.37 -81.66 81.80
CA THR A 580 8.61 -82.71 82.47
C THR A 580 8.20 -82.25 83.87
N SER A 581 6.99 -82.63 84.29
CA SER A 581 6.45 -82.40 85.64
C SER A 581 5.82 -83.69 86.15
N VAL A 582 6.04 -84.01 87.42
CA VAL A 582 5.49 -85.22 88.07
C VAL A 582 4.59 -84.78 89.23
N ASN A 583 3.33 -85.19 89.19
CA ASN A 583 2.39 -84.99 90.29
C ASN A 583 1.72 -86.33 90.65
N GLY A 584 2.22 -86.97 91.71
CA GLY A 584 1.84 -88.34 92.04
C GLY A 584 2.26 -89.32 90.93
N ARG A 585 1.31 -90.09 90.40
CA ARG A 585 1.54 -91.04 89.28
C ARG A 585 1.36 -90.41 87.89
N GLN A 586 1.08 -89.11 87.82
CA GLN A 586 0.80 -88.40 86.57
C GLN A 586 2.05 -87.64 86.10
N MET A 587 2.43 -87.87 84.83
CA MET A 587 3.56 -87.28 84.14
C MET A 587 3.05 -86.28 83.10
N THR A 588 3.46 -85.02 83.19
CA THR A 588 3.24 -84.05 82.11
C THR A 588 4.52 -83.88 81.31
N VAL A 589 4.46 -84.07 80.00
CA VAL A 589 5.59 -83.98 79.07
C VAL A 589 5.25 -82.97 77.98
N VAL A 590 6.12 -81.98 77.78
CA VAL A 590 5.95 -80.96 76.74
C VAL A 590 6.95 -81.19 75.62
N PHE A 591 6.49 -81.36 74.40
CA PHE A 591 7.30 -81.34 73.17
C PHE A 591 7.09 -80.03 72.42
N ARG A 592 7.93 -79.76 71.41
CA ARG A 592 7.72 -78.68 70.46
C ARG A 592 7.64 -79.28 69.08
N GLY A 593 6.42 -79.33 68.55
CA GLY A 593 6.14 -79.82 67.19
C GLY A 593 6.10 -78.67 66.19
N ILE A 594 6.03 -79.02 64.90
CA ILE A 594 5.81 -78.07 63.83
C ILE A 594 4.30 -77.91 63.63
N PHE A 595 3.86 -76.66 63.54
CA PHE A 595 2.47 -76.33 63.29
C PHE A 595 1.99 -76.93 61.95
N GLY A 596 0.87 -77.66 61.96
CA GLY A 596 0.29 -78.29 60.77
C GLY A 596 0.76 -79.72 60.47
N LEU A 597 1.69 -80.28 61.24
CA LEU A 597 2.07 -81.70 61.14
C LEU A 597 1.36 -82.55 62.20
N HIS A 598 1.08 -83.82 61.86
CA HIS A 598 0.49 -84.80 62.75
C HIS A 598 1.56 -85.63 63.47
N TYR A 599 1.43 -85.74 64.78
CA TYR A 599 2.36 -86.47 65.64
C TYR A 599 1.58 -87.39 66.58
N THR A 600 2.20 -88.50 66.97
CA THR A 600 1.83 -89.25 68.18
C THR A 600 2.96 -89.13 69.21
N VAL A 601 2.62 -89.32 70.48
CA VAL A 601 3.62 -89.48 71.54
C VAL A 601 3.65 -90.94 71.94
N VAL A 602 4.86 -91.49 71.94
CA VAL A 602 5.10 -92.87 72.32
C VAL A 602 5.93 -92.92 73.59
N ARG A 603 5.67 -93.92 74.44
CA ARG A 603 6.40 -94.14 75.70
C ARG A 603 7.03 -95.53 75.77
N SER A 604 8.09 -95.67 76.57
CA SER A 604 8.76 -96.96 76.85
C SER A 604 9.38 -96.94 78.24
N PRO A 605 9.47 -98.07 78.97
CA PRO A 605 10.15 -98.11 80.28
C PRO A 605 11.68 -98.07 80.14
N THR A 606 12.22 -98.30 78.94
CA THR A 606 13.66 -98.25 78.65
C THR A 606 13.94 -97.48 77.36
N VAL A 607 15.12 -96.86 77.25
CA VAL A 607 15.50 -96.05 76.07
C VAL A 607 15.40 -96.84 74.76
N ASN A 608 15.74 -98.13 74.79
CA ASN A 608 15.77 -99.02 73.61
C ASN A 608 14.62 -100.03 73.57
N GLY A 609 13.61 -99.86 74.43
CA GLY A 609 12.46 -100.77 74.50
C GLY A 609 11.46 -100.55 73.36
N THR A 610 10.47 -101.44 73.27
CA THR A 610 9.32 -101.25 72.40
C THR A 610 8.52 -100.06 72.90
N TYR A 611 8.40 -99.04 72.06
CA TYR A 611 7.60 -97.86 72.36
C TYR A 611 6.14 -98.11 72.01
N GLU A 612 5.25 -97.85 72.96
CA GLU A 612 3.81 -97.93 72.77
C GLU A 612 3.19 -96.55 72.57
N PRO A 613 2.23 -96.39 71.64
CA PRO A 613 1.53 -95.13 71.44
C PRO A 613 0.56 -94.83 72.58
N LEU A 614 0.46 -93.56 72.95
CA LEU A 614 -0.48 -93.06 73.96
C LEU A 614 -1.86 -92.70 73.37
N ASP A 615 -2.23 -93.35 72.26
CA ASP A 615 -3.41 -93.00 71.46
C ASP A 615 -4.71 -93.28 72.26
N GLY A 616 -5.27 -92.22 72.84
CA GLY A 616 -6.46 -92.26 73.71
C GLY A 616 -6.63 -91.02 74.61
N TYR A 617 -5.57 -90.21 74.80
CA TYR A 617 -5.58 -88.98 75.59
C TYR A 617 -5.36 -87.74 74.71
N ILE A 618 -6.33 -87.40 73.86
CA ILE A 618 -6.20 -86.25 72.94
C ILE A 618 -6.83 -85.02 73.58
N ASN A 619 -5.98 -84.14 74.11
CA ASN A 619 -6.21 -82.70 74.09
C ASN A 619 -4.92 -82.04 73.58
N ILE A 620 -4.75 -82.03 72.26
CA ILE A 620 -3.67 -81.28 71.61
C ILE A 620 -4.11 -79.82 71.56
N THR A 621 -3.75 -79.03 72.57
CA THR A 621 -3.71 -77.57 72.41
C THR A 621 -2.31 -77.21 71.94
N THR A 622 -2.15 -76.99 70.64
CA THR A 622 -0.99 -76.25 70.11
C THR A 622 -1.11 -74.81 70.54
N ASP A 623 -0.16 -74.32 71.34
CA ASP A 623 0.00 -72.88 71.52
C ASP A 623 0.57 -72.24 70.24
N PRO A 624 0.47 -70.91 70.07
CA PRO A 624 1.06 -70.20 68.93
C PRO A 624 2.59 -70.38 68.79
N GLN A 625 3.25 -71.00 69.77
CA GLN A 625 4.68 -71.29 69.78
C GLN A 625 5.01 -72.77 69.46
N GLY A 626 4.01 -73.58 69.09
CA GLY A 626 4.17 -74.97 68.63
C GLY A 626 4.36 -76.01 69.74
N ARG A 627 3.98 -75.71 71.00
CA ARG A 627 4.11 -76.68 72.10
C ARG A 627 3.02 -77.76 72.07
N ILE A 628 3.42 -79.00 72.30
CA ILE A 628 2.55 -80.18 72.43
C ILE A 628 2.68 -80.69 73.87
N THR A 629 1.62 -80.56 74.67
CA THR A 629 1.63 -81.04 76.07
C THR A 629 0.86 -82.35 76.16
N VAL A 630 1.50 -83.37 76.73
CA VAL A 630 0.90 -84.68 76.99
C VAL A 630 0.90 -84.94 78.48
N VAL A 631 -0.23 -85.41 78.99
CA VAL A 631 -0.36 -85.84 80.37
C VAL A 631 -0.63 -87.33 80.38
N ASP A 632 0.30 -88.09 80.94
CA ASP A 632 0.27 -89.55 80.99
C ASP A 632 0.20 -90.06 82.45
N THR A 633 -0.39 -91.23 82.65
CA THR A 633 -0.33 -91.98 83.92
C THR A 633 0.27 -93.36 83.64
N PRO A 634 1.59 -93.54 83.81
CA PRO A 634 2.24 -94.80 83.50
C PRO A 634 1.65 -96.00 84.27
N PRO A 635 1.72 -97.21 83.69
CA PRO A 635 1.31 -98.45 84.36
C PRO A 635 2.01 -98.66 85.71
N GLU A 636 1.33 -99.37 86.60
CA GLU A 636 1.83 -99.65 87.94
C GLU A 636 3.08 -100.54 87.87
N GLY A 637 4.17 -100.14 88.53
CA GLY A 637 5.48 -100.83 88.50
C GLY A 637 6.58 -100.15 87.68
N TRP A 638 6.28 -99.08 86.94
CA TRP A 638 7.29 -98.30 86.21
C TRP A 638 7.96 -97.28 87.14
N THR A 639 9.29 -97.37 87.30
CA THR A 639 10.09 -96.40 88.09
C THR A 639 10.72 -95.29 87.24
N SER A 640 10.80 -95.48 85.92
CA SER A 640 11.20 -94.47 84.93
C SER A 640 10.47 -94.73 83.60
N GLY A 641 10.40 -93.71 82.76
CA GLY A 641 9.77 -93.80 81.44
C GLY A 641 10.40 -92.80 80.47
N PHE A 642 10.58 -93.22 79.23
CA PHE A 642 11.10 -92.42 78.13
C PHE A 642 9.96 -92.08 77.19
N TYR A 643 9.84 -90.79 76.85
CA TYR A 643 8.84 -90.28 75.93
C TYR A 643 9.54 -89.66 74.74
N ARG A 644 9.00 -89.91 73.55
CA ARG A 644 9.43 -89.21 72.33
C ARG A 644 8.23 -88.84 71.49
N LEU A 645 8.37 -87.75 70.76
CA LEU A 645 7.42 -87.38 69.72
C LEU A 645 7.74 -88.19 68.46
N GLN A 646 6.76 -88.94 67.96
CA GLN A 646 6.89 -89.68 66.71
C GLN A 646 6.01 -89.03 65.65
N TRP A 647 6.64 -88.56 64.57
CA TRP A 647 5.94 -88.06 63.40
C TRP A 647 5.26 -89.21 62.66
N LEU A 648 3.99 -89.03 62.31
CA LEU A 648 3.19 -90.09 61.70
C LEU A 648 3.23 -90.11 60.16
N GLY A 649 3.90 -89.13 59.53
CA GLY A 649 3.90 -88.99 58.08
C GLY A 649 2.59 -88.42 57.55
N ASN A 650 2.68 -87.43 56.66
CA ASN A 650 1.67 -87.10 55.66
C ASN A 650 2.37 -86.43 54.48
#